data_AF-A0A1C5KPH0-F1
#
_entry.id   AF-A0A1C5KPH0-F1
#
_cell.length_a   1.000
_cell.length_b   1.000
_cell.length_c   1.000
_cell.angle_alpha   90.00
_cell.angle_beta   90.00
_cell.angle_gamma   90.00
#
_symmetry.space_group_name_H-M   'P 1'
#
loop_
_entity.id
_entity.type
_entity.pdbx_description
1 polymer ?
#
loop_
_entity_poly.entity_id
_entity_poly.type
_entity_poly.pdbx_seq_one_letter_code
_entity_poly.pdbx_strand_id
1 'polypeptide(L)'
;MAKKHSSLGLAALVAAGAGAAALATKNRQEKIVEKAEVKKTTSDYRNTERGMNQKNSKGIYYTNGNYEAFARPEKPEGVDDKHAYLVGSGLASLAAACFLVRDGQMPGSHIHVLEAMDVPGGACDGIFDPTRGYVMRGGREMENHFECLWDLFRSIPSLEKPGASVLDEFYWLNKHDPNYSLCRATVKRGKDAHTDGKFNLSQKGCMEIMKLFFTKNEDLYDKTIEDVFDEEVFDSTFWLYWRTMFAFENWHSALEMKLYFQRFIHHIGGLPDFSALKFTRYNQYESLILPMVEYLKDAGVDFQYNTEVTNVIFEISDGKKVAKAIECKVNGVEKGIILTENDLVFVTNGSCTEGTIYGDQNHAPNGDAEVRTSGCWSLWKNIAKQDPSFGHPEKFCSDVAKTNWESATITTLDDKIIPYITKICKRDPRTGKVVTGGIVSCQDSKWLLSWTINRQGQFKEQDPEKVCVWVYGLFTDVPGDYIKKPMKDCTGKEITEEWLYHLGVPEEEIEELAEHSAVSVPTMMPYITAFFMPRAKGDRPDVIPDGCKNFAFLGQFAETPRDTIFTTEYSVRTAMEAVYGLLGVDRGVPEVWGSVYDVRDLLDSSVKLMDGKSPLEIELPGPLNLIKKPLLKVVKGTIIEDLLKEHGILKDYMLK
;
A
#
# COMPACT_ATOMS: atom_id res chain seq x y z
N MET A 1 2.10 74.29 -78.17
CA MET A 1 2.78 74.19 -76.86
C MET A 1 1.94 73.34 -75.93
N ALA A 2 2.61 72.57 -75.08
CA ALA A 2 2.13 71.35 -74.44
C ALA A 2 1.42 71.55 -73.07
N LYS A 3 0.66 70.52 -72.66
CA LYS A 3 0.21 70.15 -71.28
C LYS A 3 -0.85 71.09 -70.65
N LYS A 4 -1.80 70.65 -69.81
CA LYS A 4 -1.96 69.41 -69.02
C LYS A 4 -3.42 69.28 -68.51
N HIS A 5 -3.82 68.04 -68.27
CA HIS A 5 -5.09 67.55 -67.73
C HIS A 5 -5.50 68.11 -66.35
N SER A 6 -6.81 68.29 -66.16
CA SER A 6 -7.49 68.27 -64.87
C SER A 6 -8.27 66.95 -64.72
N SER A 7 -7.88 66.13 -63.76
CA SER A 7 -8.65 64.96 -63.32
C SER A 7 -8.60 64.90 -61.79
N LEU A 8 -9.33 65.82 -61.16
CA LEU A 8 -9.43 65.97 -59.71
C LEU A 8 -10.48 65.05 -59.05
N GLY A 9 -10.95 64.01 -59.76
CA GLY A 9 -12.01 63.11 -59.28
C GLY A 9 -11.55 61.72 -58.82
N LEU A 10 -10.26 61.37 -58.90
CA LEU A 10 -9.78 60.00 -58.58
C LEU A 10 -8.88 59.92 -57.34
N ALA A 11 -8.53 61.05 -56.72
CA ALA A 11 -7.65 61.09 -55.54
C ALA A 11 -8.39 60.96 -54.19
N ALA A 12 -9.72 61.14 -54.16
CA ALA A 12 -10.51 61.06 -52.92
C ALA A 12 -10.89 59.63 -52.51
N LEU A 13 -10.85 58.65 -53.43
CA LEU A 13 -11.23 57.26 -53.17
C LEU A 13 -10.05 56.37 -52.73
N VAL A 14 -8.81 56.77 -52.98
CA VAL A 14 -7.61 56.03 -52.51
C VAL A 14 -7.24 56.41 -51.07
N ALA A 15 -7.56 57.63 -50.62
CA ALA A 15 -7.28 58.08 -49.25
C ALA A 15 -8.22 57.49 -48.19
N ALA A 16 -9.48 57.18 -48.54
CA ALA A 16 -10.43 56.56 -47.62
C ALA A 16 -10.20 55.05 -47.42
N GLY A 17 -9.72 54.34 -48.46
CA GLY A 17 -9.37 52.91 -48.38
C GLY A 17 -8.08 52.63 -47.61
N ALA A 18 -7.09 53.52 -47.71
CA ALA A 18 -5.83 53.40 -46.96
C ALA A 18 -6.00 53.69 -45.46
N GLY A 19 -6.92 54.60 -45.10
CA GLY A 19 -7.22 54.94 -43.70
C GLY A 19 -7.92 53.82 -42.93
N ALA A 20 -8.86 53.10 -43.57
CA ALA A 20 -9.56 51.97 -42.95
C ALA A 20 -8.66 50.73 -42.80
N ALA A 21 -7.78 50.47 -43.77
CA ALA A 21 -6.79 49.41 -43.68
C ALA A 21 -5.75 49.69 -42.59
N ALA A 22 -5.25 50.93 -42.48
CA ALA A 22 -4.29 51.33 -41.46
C ALA A 22 -4.87 51.35 -40.04
N LEU A 23 -6.14 51.72 -39.85
CA LEU A 23 -6.82 51.61 -38.54
C LEU A 23 -7.08 50.14 -38.15
N ALA A 24 -7.39 49.27 -39.13
CA ALA A 24 -7.59 47.85 -38.89
C ALA A 24 -6.28 47.12 -38.57
N THR A 25 -5.15 47.46 -39.22
CA THR A 25 -3.83 46.93 -38.83
C THR A 25 -3.33 47.52 -37.53
N LYS A 26 -3.59 48.80 -37.22
CA LYS A 26 -3.21 49.39 -35.93
C LYS A 26 -4.00 48.80 -34.76
N ASN A 27 -5.31 48.55 -34.91
CA ASN A 27 -6.11 47.83 -33.90
C ASN A 27 -5.75 46.33 -33.81
N ARG A 28 -5.25 45.72 -34.89
CA ARG A 28 -4.77 44.33 -34.87
C ARG A 28 -3.36 44.23 -34.31
N GLN A 29 -2.49 45.22 -34.51
CA GLN A 29 -1.17 45.33 -33.87
C GLN A 29 -1.28 45.78 -32.41
N GLU A 30 -2.23 46.65 -32.03
CA GLU A 30 -2.50 46.96 -30.63
C GLU A 30 -3.17 45.77 -29.91
N LYS A 31 -4.06 45.00 -30.56
CA LYS A 31 -4.56 43.72 -30.00
C LYS A 31 -3.56 42.58 -30.03
N ILE A 32 -2.58 42.59 -30.95
CA ILE A 32 -1.48 41.62 -30.96
C ILE A 32 -0.38 42.06 -30.00
N VAL A 33 -0.19 43.35 -29.72
CA VAL A 33 0.71 43.84 -28.68
C VAL A 33 0.03 43.77 -27.30
N GLU A 34 -1.30 43.82 -27.17
CA GLU A 34 -2.01 43.42 -25.94
C GLU A 34 -2.05 41.90 -25.72
N LYS A 35 -2.01 41.10 -26.80
CA LYS A 35 -1.94 39.63 -26.72
C LYS A 35 -0.50 39.07 -26.72
N ALA A 36 0.49 39.87 -27.10
CA ALA A 36 1.90 39.51 -27.25
C ALA A 36 2.87 40.47 -26.52
N GLU A 37 2.38 41.46 -25.77
CA GLU A 37 2.63 41.50 -24.33
C GLU A 37 2.00 40.22 -23.80
N VAL A 38 2.71 39.09 -23.83
CA VAL A 38 3.42 38.72 -22.61
C VAL A 38 2.41 38.97 -21.48
N LYS A 39 1.49 38.04 -21.19
CA LYS A 39 1.78 36.87 -20.33
C LYS A 39 3.23 36.86 -19.78
N LYS A 40 3.72 38.02 -19.37
CA LYS A 40 4.45 38.24 -18.15
C LYS A 40 3.34 37.84 -17.21
N THR A 41 3.38 36.58 -16.80
CA THR A 41 3.44 36.38 -15.37
C THR A 41 4.49 37.36 -14.85
N THR A 42 4.11 38.64 -14.66
CA THR A 42 4.54 39.35 -13.46
C THR A 42 4.33 38.32 -12.40
N SER A 43 5.42 37.83 -11.80
CA SER A 43 5.24 36.81 -10.81
C SER A 43 4.41 37.48 -9.72
N ASP A 44 3.12 37.14 -9.67
CA ASP A 44 2.27 37.35 -8.50
C ASP A 44 2.78 36.50 -7.32
N TYR A 45 3.98 35.92 -7.45
CA TYR A 45 4.83 35.41 -6.42
C TYR A 45 4.91 36.40 -5.26
N ARG A 46 4.17 36.04 -4.23
CA ARG A 46 4.26 36.63 -2.90
C ARG A 46 4.95 35.58 -2.03
N ASN A 47 6.00 35.98 -1.31
CA ASN A 47 6.56 35.17 -0.22
C ASN A 47 5.54 35.13 0.93
N THR A 48 4.52 34.28 0.82
CA THR A 48 3.45 34.17 1.80
C THR A 48 3.04 32.72 1.97
N GLU A 49 2.87 32.30 3.22
CA GLU A 49 2.27 31.00 3.58
C GLU A 49 0.74 31.01 3.46
N ARG A 50 0.14 32.18 3.18
CA ARG A 50 -1.29 32.32 2.90
C ARG A 50 -1.71 31.37 1.76
N GLY A 51 -2.70 30.52 2.03
CA GLY A 51 -3.22 29.54 1.08
C GLY A 51 -2.67 28.13 1.27
N MET A 52 -1.72 27.89 2.19
CA MET A 52 -1.24 26.54 2.51
C MET A 52 -2.37 25.59 2.97
N ASN A 53 -3.42 26.12 3.60
CA ASN A 53 -4.56 25.34 4.06
C ASN A 53 -5.71 25.32 3.03
N GLN A 54 -5.44 25.67 1.77
CA GLN A 54 -6.46 25.64 0.73
C GLN A 54 -6.85 24.18 0.44
N LYS A 55 -8.14 23.89 0.64
CA LYS A 55 -8.72 22.58 0.36
C LYS A 55 -8.63 22.27 -1.15
N ASN A 56 -8.25 21.04 -1.46
CA ASN A 56 -8.21 20.49 -2.82
C ASN A 56 -9.64 20.16 -3.31
N SER A 57 -9.77 19.56 -4.50
CA SER A 57 -11.09 19.19 -5.08
C SER A 57 -11.89 18.22 -4.21
N LYS A 58 -11.24 17.47 -3.31
CA LYS A 58 -11.84 16.52 -2.36
C LYS A 58 -12.25 17.18 -1.04
N GLY A 59 -12.04 18.49 -0.88
CA GLY A 59 -12.40 19.21 0.35
C GLY A 59 -11.39 19.04 1.50
N ILE A 60 -10.20 18.50 1.25
CA ILE A 60 -9.14 18.30 2.25
C ILE A 60 -7.88 19.09 1.90
N TYR A 61 -6.98 19.26 2.84
CA TYR A 61 -5.62 19.76 2.59
C TYR A 61 -4.60 18.89 3.31
N TYR A 62 -3.41 18.74 2.71
CA TYR A 62 -2.34 17.93 3.29
C TYR A 62 -1.40 18.77 4.13
N THR A 63 -0.89 18.19 5.22
CA THR A 63 0.00 18.87 6.17
C THR A 63 1.07 17.92 6.69
N ASN A 64 2.05 18.47 7.40
CA ASN A 64 3.04 17.70 8.15
C ASN A 64 3.40 18.44 9.45
N GLY A 65 4.10 17.75 10.35
CA GLY A 65 4.60 18.33 11.60
C GLY A 65 3.57 18.40 12.73
N ASN A 66 4.06 18.80 13.90
CA ASN A 66 3.36 18.62 15.17
C ASN A 66 2.12 19.50 15.34
N TYR A 67 2.05 20.66 14.68
CA TYR A 67 0.95 21.60 14.86
C TYR A 67 -0.40 20.98 14.49
N GLU A 68 -0.51 20.45 13.26
CA GLU A 68 -1.70 19.77 12.75
C GLU A 68 -1.86 18.36 13.35
N ALA A 69 -0.75 17.70 13.67
CA ALA A 69 -0.79 16.40 14.34
C ALA A 69 -1.46 16.48 15.73
N PHE A 70 -1.22 17.53 16.52
CA PHE A 70 -1.80 17.67 17.87
C PHE A 70 -3.07 18.51 17.94
N ALA A 71 -3.38 19.28 16.89
CA ALA A 71 -4.63 20.01 16.80
C ALA A 71 -5.85 19.06 16.80
N ARG A 72 -6.96 19.53 17.36
CA ARG A 72 -8.26 18.85 17.29
C ARG A 72 -9.19 19.70 16.43
N PRO A 73 -9.93 19.12 15.49
CA PRO A 73 -10.88 19.88 14.68
C PRO A 73 -12.06 20.35 15.54
N GLU A 74 -12.66 21.47 15.15
CA GLU A 74 -13.99 21.83 15.62
C GLU A 74 -15.03 20.83 15.10
N LYS A 75 -16.20 20.78 15.74
CA LYS A 75 -17.30 19.93 15.30
C LYS A 75 -17.76 20.35 13.90
N PRO A 76 -17.75 19.45 12.89
CA PRO A 76 -18.20 19.80 11.55
C PRO A 76 -19.68 20.24 11.52
N GLU A 77 -19.97 21.23 10.69
CA GLU A 77 -21.31 21.80 10.57
C GLU A 77 -22.34 20.77 10.09
N GLY A 78 -23.49 20.71 10.78
CA GLY A 78 -24.63 19.85 10.43
C GLY A 78 -24.40 18.35 10.63
N VAL A 79 -23.31 17.93 11.29
CA VAL A 79 -23.00 16.50 11.46
C VAL A 79 -24.03 15.74 12.33
N ASP A 80 -24.72 16.44 13.23
CA ASP A 80 -25.77 15.85 14.07
C ASP A 80 -26.98 15.35 13.26
N ASP A 81 -27.21 15.91 12.08
CA ASP A 81 -28.31 15.54 11.18
C ASP A 81 -27.87 14.60 10.03
N LYS A 82 -26.64 14.07 10.12
CA LYS A 82 -26.05 13.16 9.12
C LYS A 82 -25.95 11.73 9.67
N HIS A 83 -26.01 10.77 8.76
CA HIS A 83 -25.74 9.36 9.02
C HIS A 83 -24.60 8.85 8.14
N ALA A 84 -23.97 7.74 8.53
CA ALA A 84 -22.92 7.09 7.77
C ALA A 84 -23.19 5.59 7.65
N TYR A 85 -23.10 5.07 6.43
CA TYR A 85 -23.19 3.66 6.10
C TYR A 85 -21.84 3.19 5.56
N LEU A 86 -21.22 2.25 6.25
CA LEU A 86 -19.90 1.72 5.90
C LEU A 86 -20.06 0.28 5.41
N VAL A 87 -19.69 0.04 4.16
CA VAL A 87 -19.83 -1.26 3.51
C VAL A 87 -18.55 -2.08 3.71
N GLY A 88 -18.71 -3.21 4.41
CA GLY A 88 -17.65 -4.05 4.95
C GLY A 88 -17.16 -3.53 6.31
N SER A 89 -16.58 -4.43 7.10
CA SER A 89 -15.99 -4.15 8.42
C SER A 89 -14.49 -4.48 8.49
N GLY A 90 -13.81 -4.38 7.33
CA GLY A 90 -12.35 -4.38 7.26
C GLY A 90 -11.73 -3.11 7.86
N LEU A 91 -10.40 -3.08 7.94
CA LEU A 91 -9.65 -1.97 8.54
C LEU A 91 -10.05 -0.58 8.02
N ALA A 92 -10.29 -0.43 6.71
CA ALA A 92 -10.64 0.87 6.13
C ALA A 92 -11.99 1.40 6.65
N SER A 93 -13.04 0.56 6.66
CA SER A 93 -14.34 0.94 7.22
C SER A 93 -14.27 1.20 8.72
N LEU A 94 -13.58 0.35 9.49
CA LEU A 94 -13.43 0.57 10.94
C LEU A 94 -12.66 1.87 11.25
N ALA A 95 -11.62 2.18 10.48
CA ALA A 95 -10.90 3.43 10.60
C ALA A 95 -11.80 4.63 10.27
N ALA A 96 -12.61 4.54 9.21
CA ALA A 96 -13.56 5.60 8.84
C ALA A 96 -14.58 5.83 9.96
N ALA A 97 -15.15 4.76 10.53
CA ALA A 97 -16.03 4.86 11.69
C ALA A 97 -15.32 5.52 12.89
N CYS A 98 -14.06 5.19 13.15
CA CYS A 98 -13.30 5.82 14.24
C CYS A 98 -13.09 7.31 14.01
N PHE A 99 -12.77 7.74 12.77
CA PHE A 99 -12.65 9.17 12.44
C PHE A 99 -14.00 9.89 12.46
N LEU A 100 -15.10 9.23 12.05
CA LEU A 100 -16.46 9.77 12.16
C LEU A 100 -16.82 10.07 13.62
N VAL A 101 -16.48 9.16 14.54
CA VAL A 101 -16.68 9.35 15.99
C VAL A 101 -15.74 10.45 16.52
N ARG A 102 -14.43 10.34 16.26
CA ARG A 102 -13.42 11.16 16.93
C ARG A 102 -13.36 12.60 16.39
N ASP A 103 -13.28 12.74 15.08
CA ASP A 103 -13.01 14.01 14.41
C ASP A 103 -14.27 14.57 13.76
N GLY A 104 -15.10 13.68 13.20
CA GLY A 104 -16.43 14.00 12.72
C GLY A 104 -17.39 14.36 13.86
N GLN A 105 -17.14 13.85 15.07
CA GLN A 105 -18.03 14.02 16.23
C GLN A 105 -19.49 13.65 15.90
N MET A 106 -19.68 12.68 14.99
CA MET A 106 -20.97 12.12 14.63
C MET A 106 -21.46 11.23 15.78
N PRO A 107 -22.74 11.32 16.20
CA PRO A 107 -23.30 10.39 17.17
C PRO A 107 -23.11 8.94 16.70
N GLY A 108 -22.59 8.06 17.56
CA GLY A 108 -22.32 6.67 17.15
C GLY A 108 -23.56 5.95 16.64
N SER A 109 -24.73 6.25 17.19
CA SER A 109 -26.02 5.71 16.73
C SER A 109 -26.40 6.08 15.29
N HIS A 110 -25.68 7.01 14.65
CA HIS A 110 -25.84 7.40 13.26
C HIS A 110 -24.82 6.72 12.32
N ILE A 111 -23.93 5.88 12.87
CA ILE A 111 -22.89 5.18 12.13
C ILE A 111 -23.27 3.71 12.06
N HIS A 112 -23.43 3.19 10.85
CA HIS A 112 -23.88 1.83 10.55
C HIS A 112 -22.81 1.07 9.75
N VAL A 113 -22.26 0.01 10.31
CA VAL A 113 -21.29 -0.88 9.64
C VAL A 113 -22.02 -2.10 9.12
N LEU A 114 -22.01 -2.29 7.80
CA LEU A 114 -22.70 -3.38 7.09
C LEU A 114 -21.69 -4.46 6.70
N GLU A 115 -21.66 -5.57 7.43
CA GLU A 115 -20.72 -6.67 7.21
C GLU A 115 -21.42 -7.89 6.64
N ALA A 116 -20.90 -8.44 5.54
CA ALA A 116 -21.45 -9.63 4.89
C ALA A 116 -21.23 -10.89 5.73
N MET A 117 -20.11 -10.98 6.45
CA MET A 117 -19.76 -12.07 7.35
C MET A 117 -20.42 -11.90 8.74
N ASP A 118 -20.22 -12.88 9.60
CA ASP A 118 -20.63 -12.89 11.01
C ASP A 118 -19.56 -12.33 11.96
N VAL A 119 -18.39 -11.95 11.42
CA VAL A 119 -17.22 -11.49 12.17
C VAL A 119 -16.56 -10.30 11.45
N PRO A 120 -16.02 -9.30 12.18
CA PRO A 120 -15.35 -8.16 11.55
C PRO A 120 -13.88 -8.44 11.18
N GLY A 121 -13.24 -7.47 10.54
CA GLY A 121 -11.79 -7.41 10.35
C GLY A 121 -11.30 -7.62 8.92
N GLY A 122 -12.11 -8.23 8.06
CA GLY A 122 -11.76 -8.46 6.65
C GLY A 122 -10.41 -9.17 6.52
N ALA A 123 -9.44 -8.56 5.84
CA ALA A 123 -8.10 -9.12 5.62
C ALA A 123 -7.11 -9.01 6.82
N CYS A 124 -7.56 -8.46 7.95
CA CYS A 124 -6.82 -8.42 9.22
C CYS A 124 -7.42 -9.45 10.18
N ASP A 125 -7.43 -10.71 9.77
CA ASP A 125 -7.96 -11.84 10.51
C ASP A 125 -6.93 -12.52 11.42
N GLY A 126 -7.45 -13.34 12.32
CA GLY A 126 -6.72 -14.30 13.13
C GLY A 126 -7.72 -15.36 13.56
N ILE A 127 -7.75 -16.48 12.84
CA ILE A 127 -8.80 -17.50 13.00
C ILE A 127 -8.22 -18.72 13.73
N PHE A 128 -8.97 -19.26 14.68
CA PHE A 128 -8.79 -20.61 15.16
C PHE A 128 -10.03 -21.42 14.80
N ASP A 129 -9.88 -22.37 13.88
CA ASP A 129 -10.92 -23.30 13.48
C ASP A 129 -10.67 -24.63 14.23
N PRO A 130 -11.51 -25.03 15.20
CA PRO A 130 -11.31 -26.25 15.96
C PRO A 130 -11.25 -27.53 15.11
N THR A 131 -11.76 -27.50 13.87
CA THR A 131 -11.75 -28.64 12.94
C THR A 131 -10.49 -28.68 12.07
N ARG A 132 -9.77 -27.56 11.91
CA ARG A 132 -8.60 -27.42 11.03
C ARG A 132 -7.32 -27.02 11.77
N GLY A 133 -7.38 -25.98 12.59
CA GLY A 133 -6.24 -25.41 13.30
C GLY A 133 -6.24 -23.87 13.31
N TYR A 134 -5.10 -23.29 13.68
CA TYR A 134 -4.88 -21.85 13.55
C TYR A 134 -4.70 -21.45 12.09
N VAL A 135 -5.18 -20.27 11.74
CA VAL A 135 -5.06 -19.69 10.39
C VAL A 135 -4.64 -18.23 10.50
N MET A 136 -3.54 -17.94 9.84
CA MET A 136 -3.03 -16.62 9.53
C MET A 136 -2.99 -16.51 8.01
N ARG A 137 -3.85 -15.69 7.40
CA ARG A 137 -3.83 -15.51 5.93
C ARG A 137 -2.62 -14.69 5.46
N GLY A 138 -2.09 -13.84 6.32
CA GLY A 138 -0.86 -13.10 6.06
C GLY A 138 -0.40 -12.32 7.28
N GLY A 139 0.91 -12.10 7.36
CA GLY A 139 1.46 -11.08 8.26
C GLY A 139 1.17 -9.68 7.71
N ARG A 140 1.09 -8.69 8.60
CA ARG A 140 1.11 -7.27 8.23
C ARG A 140 2.24 -6.58 8.97
N GLU A 141 3.27 -6.22 8.24
CA GLU A 141 4.38 -5.44 8.74
C GLU A 141 4.03 -3.96 8.74
N MET A 142 4.52 -3.24 9.75
CA MET A 142 4.27 -1.81 9.90
C MET A 142 5.60 -1.07 10.04
N GLU A 143 5.59 0.23 9.76
CA GLU A 143 6.76 1.09 9.92
C GLU A 143 6.40 2.42 10.60
N ASN A 144 7.39 3.23 10.95
CA ASN A 144 7.20 4.43 11.78
C ASN A 144 6.48 5.57 11.07
N HIS A 145 6.49 5.62 9.74
CA HIS A 145 5.84 6.62 8.89
C HIS A 145 4.52 6.14 8.30
N PHE A 146 3.82 5.22 8.97
CA PHE A 146 2.39 5.01 8.75
C PHE A 146 1.60 6.14 9.44
N GLU A 147 1.73 7.35 8.88
CA GLU A 147 1.32 8.61 9.49
C GLU A 147 -0.17 8.63 9.87
N CYS A 148 -1.07 8.21 8.95
CA CYS A 148 -2.51 8.20 9.22
C CYS A 148 -2.88 7.10 10.22
N LEU A 149 -2.23 5.94 10.12
CA LEU A 149 -2.42 4.83 11.05
C LEU A 149 -2.04 5.24 12.47
N TRP A 150 -0.89 5.87 12.68
CA TRP A 150 -0.47 6.31 14.01
C TRP A 150 -1.28 7.49 14.53
N ASP A 151 -1.80 8.35 13.65
CA ASP A 151 -2.80 9.35 14.03
C ASP A 151 -4.07 8.71 14.59
N LEU A 152 -4.55 7.60 14.00
CA LEU A 152 -5.70 6.84 14.48
C LEU A 152 -5.41 6.11 15.79
N PHE A 153 -4.39 5.25 15.82
CA PHE A 153 -4.17 4.29 16.91
C PHE A 153 -3.63 4.90 18.20
N ARG A 154 -3.19 6.17 18.19
CA ARG A 154 -2.97 6.92 19.45
C ARG A 154 -4.27 7.23 20.20
N SER A 155 -5.43 7.15 19.54
CA SER A 155 -6.74 7.41 20.14
C SER A 155 -7.52 6.14 20.50
N ILE A 156 -7.10 4.99 19.97
CA ILE A 156 -7.74 3.70 20.25
C ILE A 156 -7.14 3.13 21.54
N PRO A 157 -7.94 2.88 22.60
CA PRO A 157 -7.45 2.28 23.83
C PRO A 157 -6.86 0.89 23.60
N SER A 158 -5.75 0.57 24.26
CA SER A 158 -5.22 -0.80 24.30
C SER A 158 -6.13 -1.70 25.13
N LEU A 159 -6.35 -2.92 24.65
CA LEU A 159 -7.03 -3.97 25.39
C LEU A 159 -6.11 -4.69 26.40
N GLU A 160 -4.79 -4.53 26.25
CA GLU A 160 -3.77 -5.21 27.07
C GLU A 160 -3.20 -4.31 28.18
N LYS A 161 -3.18 -3.00 27.96
CA LYS A 161 -2.52 -2.00 28.81
C LYS A 161 -3.53 -0.93 29.24
N PRO A 162 -4.16 -1.06 30.41
CA PRO A 162 -5.10 -0.07 30.92
C PRO A 162 -4.48 1.34 30.95
N GLY A 163 -5.22 2.31 30.41
CA GLY A 163 -4.81 3.72 30.35
C GLY A 163 -3.79 4.05 29.25
N ALA A 164 -3.40 3.09 28.41
CA ALA A 164 -2.54 3.30 27.26
C ALA A 164 -3.32 3.15 25.94
N SER A 165 -2.84 3.74 24.86
CA SER A 165 -3.36 3.50 23.51
C SER A 165 -2.73 2.27 22.86
N VAL A 166 -3.32 1.80 21.75
CA VAL A 166 -2.70 0.76 20.90
C VAL A 166 -1.34 1.22 20.38
N LEU A 167 -1.18 2.51 20.03
CA LEU A 167 0.13 3.06 19.66
C LEU A 167 1.14 2.95 20.80
N ASP A 168 0.76 3.24 22.05
CA ASP A 168 1.68 3.16 23.19
C ASP A 168 2.17 1.72 23.41
N GLU A 169 1.24 0.76 23.41
CA GLU A 169 1.56 -0.67 23.51
C GLU A 169 2.52 -1.10 22.39
N PHE A 170 2.19 -0.76 21.14
CA PHE A 170 3.00 -1.07 19.97
C PHE A 170 4.39 -0.45 20.05
N TYR A 171 4.47 0.82 20.44
CA TYR A 171 5.71 1.58 20.54
C TYR A 171 6.64 1.01 21.61
N TRP A 172 6.12 0.73 22.82
CA TRP A 172 6.92 0.14 23.90
C TRP A 172 7.40 -1.26 23.54
N LEU A 173 6.52 -2.10 22.95
CA LEU A 173 6.88 -3.44 22.51
C LEU A 173 8.07 -3.41 21.54
N ASN A 174 7.97 -2.62 20.47
CA ASN A 174 9.00 -2.59 19.43
C ASN A 174 10.27 -1.83 19.85
N LYS A 175 10.25 -1.11 20.98
CA LYS A 175 11.47 -0.60 21.63
C LYS A 175 12.13 -1.62 22.54
N HIS A 176 11.35 -2.38 23.30
CA HIS A 176 11.87 -3.38 24.24
C HIS A 176 12.38 -4.63 23.51
N ASP A 177 11.78 -4.96 22.36
CA ASP A 177 12.10 -6.12 21.54
C ASP A 177 12.13 -5.72 20.05
N PRO A 178 13.15 -4.96 19.62
CA PRO A 178 13.23 -4.45 18.25
C PRO A 178 13.34 -5.58 17.23
N ASN A 179 12.63 -5.45 16.11
CA ASN A 179 12.62 -6.46 15.06
C ASN A 179 13.91 -6.42 14.23
N TYR A 180 14.46 -7.59 13.94
CA TYR A 180 15.49 -7.81 12.93
C TYR A 180 15.67 -9.31 12.68
N SER A 181 16.08 -9.66 11.46
CA SER A 181 16.38 -11.01 11.02
C SER A 181 17.86 -11.36 11.24
N LEU A 182 18.10 -12.60 11.67
CA LEU A 182 19.44 -13.19 11.77
C LEU A 182 19.77 -14.11 10.58
N CYS A 183 18.77 -14.40 9.74
CA CYS A 183 18.92 -15.19 8.53
C CYS A 183 17.76 -14.84 7.60
N ARG A 184 18.03 -14.01 6.59
CA ARG A 184 16.99 -13.49 5.68
C ARG A 184 16.61 -14.48 4.59
N ALA A 185 17.56 -15.32 4.18
CA ALA A 185 17.38 -16.29 3.12
C ALA A 185 18.23 -17.55 3.36
N THR A 186 17.73 -18.68 2.86
CA THR A 186 18.41 -19.97 2.90
C THR A 186 18.51 -20.58 1.51
N VAL A 187 19.50 -21.44 1.32
CA VAL A 187 19.70 -22.30 0.16
C VAL A 187 20.06 -23.72 0.61
N LYS A 188 19.99 -24.70 -0.30
CA LYS A 188 20.53 -26.05 -0.13
C LYS A 188 20.10 -26.68 1.19
N ARG A 189 18.78 -26.66 1.44
CA ARG A 189 18.12 -27.25 2.60
C ARG A 189 18.59 -26.64 3.93
N GLY A 190 18.19 -25.39 4.16
CA GLY A 190 18.36 -24.68 5.43
C GLY A 190 19.74 -24.08 5.69
N LYS A 191 20.64 -24.04 4.70
CA LYS A 191 21.93 -23.35 4.83
C LYS A 191 21.73 -21.86 4.58
N ASP A 192 22.43 -21.02 5.33
CA ASP A 192 22.41 -19.58 5.10
C ASP A 192 22.80 -19.27 3.63
N ALA A 193 22.01 -18.43 2.97
CA ALA A 193 22.29 -17.98 1.61
C ALA A 193 23.49 -17.01 1.56
N HIS A 194 24.00 -16.56 2.71
CA HIS A 194 25.11 -15.63 2.84
C HIS A 194 24.88 -14.36 2.03
N THR A 195 23.67 -13.83 2.13
CA THR A 195 23.31 -12.56 1.48
C THR A 195 24.01 -11.37 2.15
N ASP A 196 24.53 -11.55 3.37
CA ASP A 196 25.44 -10.67 4.09
C ASP A 196 24.99 -9.19 4.17
N GLY A 197 23.67 -8.96 4.18
CA GLY A 197 23.08 -7.62 4.22
C GLY A 197 23.27 -6.80 2.93
N LYS A 198 23.67 -7.45 1.82
CA LYS A 198 23.95 -6.81 0.53
C LYS A 198 22.78 -6.95 -0.43
N PHE A 199 22.72 -6.02 -1.38
CA PHE A 199 21.82 -6.07 -2.53
C PHE A 199 22.40 -6.82 -3.72
N ASN A 200 23.73 -6.84 -3.85
CA ASN A 200 24.42 -7.49 -4.96
C ASN A 200 23.87 -7.06 -6.33
N LEU A 201 23.50 -5.79 -6.45
CA LEU A 201 23.10 -5.19 -7.72
C LEU A 201 24.34 -4.86 -8.55
N SER A 202 24.28 -5.15 -9.84
CA SER A 202 25.30 -4.63 -10.77
C SER A 202 25.13 -3.12 -10.96
N GLN A 203 26.15 -2.49 -11.55
CA GLN A 203 26.05 -1.08 -11.94
C GLN A 203 24.87 -0.84 -12.89
N LYS A 204 24.61 -1.78 -13.81
CA LYS A 204 23.49 -1.69 -14.75
C LYS A 204 22.16 -1.81 -14.02
N GLY A 205 21.99 -2.79 -13.14
CA GLY A 205 20.78 -2.94 -12.33
C GLY A 205 20.49 -1.72 -11.44
N CYS A 206 21.52 -1.13 -10.83
CA CYS A 206 21.39 0.14 -10.11
C CYS A 206 20.84 1.27 -11.02
N MET A 207 21.35 1.38 -12.25
CA MET A 207 20.90 2.41 -13.19
C MET A 207 19.46 2.17 -13.69
N GLU A 208 19.03 0.91 -13.80
CA GLU A 208 17.64 0.58 -14.13
C GLU A 208 16.69 0.99 -13.01
N ILE A 209 17.04 0.71 -11.74
CA ILE A 209 16.27 1.15 -10.57
C ILE A 209 16.17 2.68 -10.55
N MET A 210 17.28 3.38 -10.78
CA MET A 210 17.29 4.84 -10.87
C MET A 210 16.44 5.36 -12.03
N LYS A 211 16.46 4.69 -13.18
CA LYS A 211 15.60 5.03 -14.32
C LYS A 211 14.13 4.89 -13.96
N LEU A 212 13.72 3.78 -13.33
CA LEU A 212 12.34 3.60 -12.89
C LEU A 212 11.92 4.69 -11.90
N PHE A 213 12.78 4.98 -10.90
CA PHE A 213 12.54 6.00 -9.88
C PHE A 213 12.22 7.39 -10.46
N PHE A 214 12.88 7.80 -11.54
CA PHE A 214 12.68 9.10 -12.20
C PHE A 214 11.68 9.09 -13.37
N THR A 215 11.22 7.92 -13.81
CA THR A 215 10.26 7.82 -14.93
C THR A 215 8.92 8.45 -14.54
N LYS A 216 8.23 9.15 -15.43
CA LYS A 216 6.90 9.74 -15.10
C LYS A 216 5.86 8.63 -14.86
N ASN A 217 4.87 8.89 -14.01
CA ASN A 217 3.83 7.89 -13.72
C ASN A 217 3.06 7.51 -15.00
N GLU A 218 2.78 8.48 -15.85
CA GLU A 218 2.02 8.29 -17.09
C GLU A 218 2.74 7.39 -18.09
N ASP A 219 4.08 7.36 -18.05
CA ASP A 219 4.91 6.52 -18.92
C ASP A 219 4.98 5.07 -18.41
N LEU A 220 4.39 4.77 -17.25
CA LEU A 220 4.35 3.44 -16.61
C LEU A 220 2.95 2.83 -16.59
N TYR A 221 1.93 3.50 -17.12
CA TYR A 221 0.58 2.94 -17.20
C TYR A 221 0.58 1.65 -18.00
N ASP A 222 -0.10 0.64 -17.45
CA ASP A 222 -0.21 -0.71 -17.98
C ASP A 222 1.12 -1.46 -18.22
N LYS A 223 2.27 -0.92 -17.75
CA LYS A 223 3.56 -1.60 -17.83
C LYS A 223 3.77 -2.57 -16.68
N THR A 224 4.40 -3.68 -17.02
CA THR A 224 4.84 -4.71 -16.07
C THR A 224 6.27 -4.42 -15.57
N ILE A 225 6.67 -5.06 -14.49
CA ILE A 225 8.03 -4.99 -13.94
C ILE A 225 9.04 -5.58 -14.95
N GLU A 226 8.68 -6.65 -15.66
CA GLU A 226 9.51 -7.23 -16.73
C GLU A 226 9.65 -6.34 -17.98
N ASP A 227 8.81 -5.32 -18.16
CA ASP A 227 9.00 -4.32 -19.22
C ASP A 227 10.13 -3.31 -18.91
N VAL A 228 10.58 -3.22 -17.65
CA VAL A 228 11.50 -2.17 -17.19
C VAL A 228 12.81 -2.68 -16.59
N PHE A 229 12.91 -3.97 -16.27
CA PHE A 229 14.09 -4.61 -15.71
C PHE A 229 14.50 -5.84 -16.52
N ASP A 230 15.78 -6.19 -16.43
CA ASP A 230 16.29 -7.48 -16.89
C ASP A 230 17.03 -8.24 -15.78
N GLU A 231 17.74 -9.30 -16.16
CA GLU A 231 18.39 -10.22 -15.22
C GLU A 231 19.41 -9.55 -14.30
N GLU A 232 19.95 -8.38 -14.66
CA GLU A 232 20.82 -7.60 -13.77
C GLU A 232 20.12 -7.17 -12.47
N VAL A 233 18.79 -7.02 -12.51
CA VAL A 233 17.95 -6.81 -11.33
C VAL A 233 17.34 -8.13 -10.87
N PHE A 234 16.79 -8.96 -11.77
CA PHE A 234 16.06 -10.17 -11.36
C PHE A 234 16.94 -11.25 -10.69
N ASP A 235 18.22 -11.36 -11.06
CA ASP A 235 19.15 -12.28 -10.40
C ASP A 235 19.79 -11.70 -9.13
N SER A 236 19.50 -10.43 -8.81
CA SER A 236 20.09 -9.76 -7.64
C SER A 236 19.45 -10.19 -6.32
N THR A 237 20.21 -10.05 -5.24
CA THR A 237 19.68 -10.24 -3.89
C THR A 237 18.63 -9.19 -3.53
N PHE A 238 18.75 -7.98 -4.10
CA PHE A 238 17.71 -6.94 -3.99
C PHE A 238 16.34 -7.45 -4.44
N TRP A 239 16.26 -8.07 -5.62
CA TRP A 239 14.99 -8.56 -6.14
C TRP A 239 14.43 -9.69 -5.27
N LEU A 240 15.29 -10.61 -4.79
CA LEU A 240 14.87 -11.62 -3.81
C LEU A 240 14.23 -10.98 -2.58
N TYR A 241 14.87 -9.98 -1.96
CA TYR A 241 14.32 -9.31 -0.78
C TYR A 241 13.00 -8.61 -1.09
N TRP A 242 12.98 -7.85 -2.19
CA TRP A 242 11.87 -7.01 -2.59
C TRP A 242 10.64 -7.84 -2.90
N ARG A 243 10.78 -8.82 -3.79
CA ARG A 243 9.67 -9.62 -4.28
C ARG A 243 9.06 -10.48 -3.19
N THR A 244 9.89 -11.01 -2.28
CA THR A 244 9.39 -11.85 -1.19
C THR A 244 8.76 -10.99 -0.09
N MET A 245 9.41 -9.90 0.35
CA MET A 245 8.82 -9.03 1.38
C MET A 245 7.47 -8.46 0.96
N PHE A 246 7.33 -8.02 -0.29
CA PHE A 246 6.14 -7.33 -0.75
C PHE A 246 5.20 -8.20 -1.60
N ALA A 247 5.57 -9.46 -1.88
CA ALA A 247 4.84 -10.36 -2.79
C ALA A 247 4.66 -9.80 -4.22
N PHE A 248 5.72 -9.22 -4.79
CA PHE A 248 5.73 -8.81 -6.20
C PHE A 248 6.04 -9.99 -7.14
N GLU A 249 5.35 -10.00 -8.28
CA GLU A 249 5.62 -10.87 -9.42
C GLU A 249 6.13 -10.06 -10.60
N ASN A 250 6.82 -10.72 -11.52
CA ASN A 250 7.42 -10.04 -12.68
C ASN A 250 6.38 -9.33 -13.57
N TRP A 251 5.16 -9.86 -13.64
CA TRP A 251 4.05 -9.27 -14.42
C TRP A 251 3.27 -8.19 -13.67
N HIS A 252 3.58 -7.91 -12.41
CA HIS A 252 2.92 -6.83 -11.66
C HIS A 252 3.31 -5.45 -12.18
N SER A 253 2.57 -4.43 -11.75
CA SER A 253 2.70 -3.05 -12.18
C SER A 253 4.07 -2.44 -11.86
N ALA A 254 4.78 -1.96 -12.89
CA ALA A 254 5.97 -1.14 -12.72
C ALA A 254 5.68 0.20 -12.01
N LEU A 255 4.47 0.74 -12.19
CA LEU A 255 4.02 1.93 -11.49
C LEU A 255 3.98 1.70 -9.97
N GLU A 256 3.38 0.59 -9.53
CA GLU A 256 3.34 0.27 -8.09
C GLU A 256 4.74 0.05 -7.53
N MET A 257 5.60 -0.69 -8.24
CA MET A 257 7.00 -0.87 -7.81
C MET A 257 7.74 0.47 -7.67
N LYS A 258 7.54 1.40 -8.61
CA LYS A 258 8.09 2.76 -8.51
C LYS A 258 7.56 3.49 -7.26
N LEU A 259 6.25 3.45 -7.01
CA LEU A 259 5.66 4.11 -5.85
C LEU A 259 6.23 3.56 -4.54
N TYR A 260 6.46 2.25 -4.46
CA TYR A 260 7.14 1.63 -3.33
C TYR A 260 8.58 2.09 -3.15
N PHE A 261 9.37 2.21 -4.23
CA PHE A 261 10.72 2.79 -4.14
C PHE A 261 10.69 4.20 -3.54
N GLN A 262 9.76 5.03 -4.01
CA GLN A 262 9.64 6.40 -3.54
C GLN A 262 9.13 6.48 -2.09
N ARG A 263 8.17 5.64 -1.73
CA ARG A 263 7.52 5.61 -0.41
C ARG A 263 8.45 5.15 0.71
N PHE A 264 9.30 4.16 0.44
CA PHE A 264 10.13 3.50 1.44
C PHE A 264 11.63 3.76 1.28
N ILE A 265 12.02 4.79 0.51
CA ILE A 265 13.42 5.10 0.24
C ILE A 265 14.25 5.26 1.53
N HIS A 266 13.69 5.89 2.57
CA HIS A 266 14.31 6.06 3.89
C HIS A 266 14.62 4.74 4.62
N HIS A 267 13.92 3.66 4.27
CA HIS A 267 14.10 2.33 4.87
C HIS A 267 14.92 1.38 4.02
N ILE A 268 15.50 1.81 2.90
CA ILE A 268 16.22 0.88 2.01
C ILE A 268 17.32 0.11 2.75
N GLY A 269 18.02 0.73 3.70
CA GLY A 269 19.05 0.07 4.50
C GLY A 269 18.54 -1.04 5.44
N GLY A 270 17.25 -1.05 5.78
CA GLY A 270 16.61 -2.07 6.62
C GLY A 270 15.90 -3.17 5.81
N LEU A 271 15.94 -3.12 4.48
CA LEU A 271 15.39 -4.17 3.61
C LEU A 271 16.12 -5.53 3.77
N PRO A 272 17.48 -5.58 3.87
CA PRO A 272 18.19 -6.84 3.97
C PRO A 272 17.99 -7.60 5.30
N ASP A 273 17.68 -6.89 6.38
CA ASP A 273 17.62 -7.46 7.73
C ASP A 273 16.30 -7.21 8.47
N PHE A 274 15.33 -6.56 7.83
CA PHE A 274 14.04 -6.20 8.41
C PHE A 274 14.09 -5.30 9.65
N SER A 275 15.19 -4.58 9.90
CA SER A 275 15.31 -3.67 11.04
C SER A 275 14.33 -2.49 11.03
N ALA A 276 13.79 -2.14 9.85
CA ALA A 276 12.78 -1.10 9.70
C ALA A 276 11.38 -1.54 10.16
N LEU A 277 11.10 -2.84 10.10
CA LEU A 277 9.79 -3.41 10.36
C LEU A 277 9.43 -3.38 11.84
N LYS A 278 8.14 -3.28 12.11
CA LYS A 278 7.55 -3.28 13.45
C LYS A 278 6.28 -4.12 13.41
N PHE A 279 6.03 -4.83 14.50
CA PHE A 279 4.94 -5.79 14.61
C PHE A 279 4.14 -5.59 15.88
N THR A 280 2.84 -5.87 15.82
CA THR A 280 1.93 -5.95 16.97
C THR A 280 2.31 -7.10 17.92
N ARG A 281 1.69 -7.16 19.11
CA ARG A 281 1.92 -8.25 20.07
C ARG A 281 1.35 -9.58 19.58
N TYR A 282 0.13 -9.55 19.08
CA TYR A 282 -0.61 -10.70 18.54
C TYR A 282 -0.90 -10.46 17.05
N ASN A 283 -1.71 -11.33 16.44
CA ASN A 283 -2.29 -11.12 15.13
C ASN A 283 -3.03 -9.77 15.03
N GLN A 284 -3.24 -9.29 13.80
CA GLN A 284 -3.83 -7.99 13.52
C GLN A 284 -5.29 -7.93 13.94
N TYR A 285 -6.01 -9.05 13.95
CA TYR A 285 -7.38 -9.09 14.46
C TYR A 285 -7.42 -8.69 15.94
N GLU A 286 -6.64 -9.38 16.77
CA GLU A 286 -6.62 -9.15 18.21
C GLU A 286 -5.95 -7.82 18.61
N SER A 287 -4.93 -7.39 17.87
CA SER A 287 -4.13 -6.21 18.23
C SER A 287 -4.61 -4.90 17.60
N LEU A 288 -5.38 -4.95 16.51
CA LEU A 288 -5.84 -3.76 15.78
C LEU A 288 -7.36 -3.73 15.60
N ILE A 289 -7.96 -4.83 15.14
CA ILE A 289 -9.41 -4.89 14.85
C ILE A 289 -10.24 -4.85 16.12
N LEU A 290 -9.99 -5.76 17.08
CA LEU A 290 -10.74 -5.81 18.33
C LEU A 290 -10.68 -4.49 19.12
N PRO A 291 -9.52 -3.83 19.30
CA PRO A 291 -9.48 -2.53 19.97
C PRO A 291 -10.36 -1.45 19.30
N MET A 292 -10.38 -1.38 17.96
CA MET A 292 -11.27 -0.46 17.26
C MET A 292 -12.74 -0.84 17.42
N VAL A 293 -13.07 -2.14 17.33
CA VAL A 293 -14.45 -2.62 17.50
C VAL A 293 -14.98 -2.27 18.89
N GLU A 294 -14.20 -2.49 19.95
CA GLU A 294 -14.60 -2.12 21.31
C GLU A 294 -14.74 -0.60 21.47
N TYR A 295 -13.80 0.19 20.95
CA TYR A 295 -13.90 1.66 20.91
C TYR A 295 -15.20 2.14 20.22
N LEU A 296 -15.58 1.52 19.10
CA LEU A 296 -16.77 1.89 18.34
C LEU A 296 -18.06 1.44 19.02
N LYS A 297 -18.09 0.25 19.63
CA LYS A 297 -19.22 -0.21 20.43
C LYS A 297 -19.47 0.71 21.63
N ASP A 298 -18.41 1.12 22.33
CA ASP A 298 -18.50 2.07 23.45
C ASP A 298 -19.04 3.45 23.00
N ALA A 299 -18.75 3.84 21.75
CA ALA A 299 -19.31 5.05 21.14
C ALA A 299 -20.78 4.89 20.67
N GLY A 300 -21.34 3.68 20.70
CA GLY A 300 -22.71 3.37 20.28
C GLY A 300 -22.89 3.13 18.78
N VAL A 301 -21.83 2.74 18.06
CA VAL A 301 -21.89 2.41 16.63
C VAL A 301 -22.68 1.13 16.39
N ASP A 302 -23.50 1.14 15.34
CA ASP A 302 -24.35 0.02 14.93
C ASP A 302 -23.60 -0.95 13.99
N PHE A 303 -23.47 -2.21 14.40
CA PHE A 303 -22.85 -3.26 13.60
C PHE A 303 -23.90 -4.25 13.09
N GLN A 304 -24.06 -4.33 11.78
CA GLN A 304 -25.01 -5.21 11.10
C GLN A 304 -24.27 -6.30 10.33
N TYR A 305 -24.07 -7.45 10.99
CA TYR A 305 -23.49 -8.65 10.38
C TYR A 305 -24.49 -9.37 9.46
N ASN A 306 -24.01 -10.33 8.66
CA ASN A 306 -24.81 -11.06 7.67
C ASN A 306 -25.59 -10.14 6.72
N THR A 307 -24.99 -9.01 6.35
CA THR A 307 -25.55 -7.96 5.49
C THR A 307 -24.65 -7.75 4.27
N GLU A 308 -24.96 -8.46 3.19
CA GLU A 308 -24.23 -8.36 1.92
C GLU A 308 -24.77 -7.19 1.10
N VAL A 309 -23.97 -6.14 0.91
CA VAL A 309 -24.33 -5.03 0.02
C VAL A 309 -24.03 -5.41 -1.42
N THR A 310 -25.06 -5.41 -2.27
CA THR A 310 -24.98 -5.85 -3.67
C THR A 310 -24.85 -4.70 -4.65
N ASN A 311 -25.29 -3.50 -4.28
CA ASN A 311 -25.17 -2.29 -5.09
C ASN A 311 -25.34 -1.00 -4.28
N VAL A 312 -24.88 0.11 -4.84
CA VAL A 312 -25.24 1.48 -4.41
C VAL A 312 -25.77 2.21 -5.64
N ILE A 313 -26.99 2.72 -5.56
CA ILE A 313 -27.67 3.38 -6.69
C ILE A 313 -27.42 4.88 -6.63
N PHE A 314 -27.00 5.47 -7.75
CA PHE A 314 -26.69 6.89 -7.86
C PHE A 314 -27.69 7.64 -8.73
N GLU A 315 -28.01 8.87 -8.31
CA GLU A 315 -28.56 9.90 -9.18
C GLU A 315 -27.40 10.76 -9.69
N ILE A 316 -27.24 10.82 -11.02
CA ILE A 316 -26.16 11.53 -11.68
C ILE A 316 -26.75 12.51 -12.68
N SER A 317 -26.57 13.81 -12.42
CA SER A 317 -27.08 14.89 -13.27
C SER A 317 -26.19 16.13 -13.15
N ASP A 318 -25.89 16.79 -14.28
CA ASP A 318 -25.13 18.04 -14.31
C ASP A 318 -23.79 18.01 -13.56
N GLY A 319 -23.10 16.86 -13.58
CA GLY A 319 -21.83 16.65 -12.88
C GLY A 319 -21.95 16.48 -11.36
N LYS A 320 -23.17 16.46 -10.80
CA LYS A 320 -23.44 16.09 -9.40
C LYS A 320 -23.74 14.59 -9.33
N LYS A 321 -23.16 13.90 -8.33
CA LYS A 321 -23.38 12.47 -8.07
C LYS A 321 -23.84 12.28 -6.63
N VAL A 322 -24.99 11.64 -6.43
CA VAL A 322 -25.59 11.42 -5.11
C VAL A 322 -26.00 9.96 -4.98
N ALA A 323 -25.51 9.25 -3.96
CA ALA A 323 -26.02 7.93 -3.62
C ALA A 323 -27.44 8.07 -3.05
N LYS A 324 -28.41 7.35 -3.61
CA LYS A 324 -29.84 7.41 -3.28
C LYS A 324 -30.38 6.14 -2.63
N ALA A 325 -29.72 5.00 -2.85
CA ALA A 325 -30.11 3.77 -2.19
C ALA A 325 -28.92 2.80 -2.06
N ILE A 326 -28.93 1.99 -1.00
CA ILE A 326 -28.09 0.79 -0.86
C ILE A 326 -28.99 -0.42 -1.07
N GLU A 327 -28.62 -1.28 -2.02
CA GLU A 327 -29.24 -2.60 -2.21
C GLU A 327 -28.41 -3.63 -1.45
N CYS A 328 -29.05 -4.43 -0.59
CA CYS A 328 -28.38 -5.42 0.22
C CYS A 328 -29.23 -6.67 0.46
N LYS A 329 -28.59 -7.74 0.94
CA LYS A 329 -29.23 -8.94 1.44
C LYS A 329 -28.91 -9.08 2.92
N VAL A 330 -29.92 -9.00 3.77
CA VAL A 330 -29.78 -9.20 5.22
C VAL A 330 -30.27 -10.60 5.55
N ASN A 331 -29.37 -11.46 6.04
CA ASN A 331 -29.63 -12.89 6.25
C ASN A 331 -30.21 -13.56 4.99
N GLY A 332 -29.67 -13.22 3.82
CA GLY A 332 -30.11 -13.73 2.52
C GLY A 332 -31.40 -13.11 1.97
N VAL A 333 -32.07 -12.21 2.69
CA VAL A 333 -33.31 -11.55 2.26
C VAL A 333 -33.00 -10.17 1.68
N GLU A 334 -33.46 -9.92 0.45
CA GLU A 334 -33.29 -8.62 -0.23
C GLU A 334 -33.93 -7.47 0.55
N LYS A 335 -33.17 -6.38 0.70
CA LYS A 335 -33.57 -5.13 1.34
C LYS A 335 -32.97 -3.93 0.62
N GLY A 336 -33.64 -2.79 0.73
CA GLY A 336 -33.15 -1.50 0.27
C GLY A 336 -33.10 -0.49 1.42
N ILE A 337 -32.02 0.28 1.50
CA ILE A 337 -31.88 1.43 2.40
C ILE A 337 -31.95 2.68 1.54
N ILE A 338 -32.96 3.53 1.76
CA ILE A 338 -33.11 4.79 1.03
C ILE A 338 -32.23 5.86 1.68
N LEU A 339 -31.56 6.65 0.84
CA LEU A 339 -30.58 7.65 1.26
C LEU A 339 -30.97 9.05 0.80
N THR A 340 -30.65 10.02 1.64
CA THR A 340 -30.63 11.45 1.36
C THR A 340 -29.18 11.91 1.14
N GLU A 341 -28.98 13.19 0.81
CA GLU A 341 -27.63 13.76 0.72
C GLU A 341 -26.90 13.85 2.07
N ASN A 342 -27.62 13.74 3.20
CA ASN A 342 -27.04 13.70 4.54
C ASN A 342 -26.65 12.28 4.97
N ASP A 343 -27.00 11.26 4.20
CA ASP A 343 -26.61 9.88 4.43
C ASP A 343 -25.33 9.58 3.64
N LEU A 344 -24.20 9.58 4.34
CA LEU A 344 -22.88 9.32 3.77
C LEU A 344 -22.68 7.82 3.58
N VAL A 345 -22.09 7.43 2.46
CA VAL A 345 -21.82 6.03 2.12
C VAL A 345 -20.34 5.85 1.85
N PHE A 346 -19.73 4.91 2.56
CA PHE A 346 -18.32 4.59 2.44
C PHE A 346 -18.19 3.13 1.99
N VAL A 347 -17.60 2.89 0.82
CA VAL A 347 -17.49 1.53 0.26
C VAL A 347 -16.03 1.12 0.17
N THR A 348 -15.68 0.02 0.85
CA THR A 348 -14.43 -0.69 0.55
C THR A 348 -14.60 -1.46 -0.75
N ASN A 349 -14.05 -0.94 -1.86
CA ASN A 349 -14.20 -1.56 -3.18
C ASN A 349 -13.15 -2.63 -3.44
N GLY A 350 -13.58 -3.84 -3.81
CA GLY A 350 -12.69 -4.98 -4.00
C GLY A 350 -12.06 -5.50 -2.69
N SER A 351 -11.51 -6.71 -2.73
CA SER A 351 -10.83 -7.30 -1.58
C SER A 351 -9.82 -8.35 -2.04
N CYS A 352 -8.65 -8.33 -1.42
CA CYS A 352 -7.58 -9.28 -1.70
C CYS A 352 -7.84 -10.67 -1.07
N THR A 353 -8.72 -10.74 -0.07
CA THR A 353 -9.10 -12.00 0.60
C THR A 353 -10.46 -12.53 0.14
N GLU A 354 -11.06 -11.91 -0.87
CA GLU A 354 -12.29 -12.42 -1.46
C GLU A 354 -12.05 -13.79 -2.10
N GLY A 355 -13.01 -14.71 -1.99
CA GLY A 355 -12.91 -16.04 -2.55
C GLY A 355 -11.83 -16.91 -1.89
N THR A 356 -11.41 -16.60 -0.67
CA THR A 356 -10.44 -17.44 0.07
C THR A 356 -10.97 -18.87 0.20
N ILE A 357 -10.10 -19.85 -0.04
CA ILE A 357 -10.40 -21.28 0.07
C ILE A 357 -9.50 -21.91 1.14
N TYR A 358 -10.09 -22.62 2.09
CA TYR A 358 -9.35 -23.32 3.14
C TYR A 358 -9.26 -24.81 2.85
N GLY A 359 -8.04 -25.35 2.90
CA GLY A 359 -7.78 -26.77 3.00
C GLY A 359 -7.71 -27.21 4.45
N ASP A 360 -7.12 -28.39 4.67
CA ASP A 360 -6.73 -28.88 5.98
C ASP A 360 -5.49 -29.78 5.84
N GLN A 361 -5.14 -30.51 6.90
CA GLN A 361 -4.00 -31.41 6.93
C GLN A 361 -4.00 -32.41 5.75
N ASN A 362 -5.17 -32.89 5.32
CA ASN A 362 -5.33 -33.98 4.37
C ASN A 362 -6.14 -33.60 3.11
N HIS A 363 -6.63 -32.37 3.02
CA HIS A 363 -7.36 -31.86 1.85
C HIS A 363 -6.74 -30.55 1.35
N ALA A 364 -6.50 -30.48 0.04
CA ALA A 364 -6.01 -29.27 -0.61
C ALA A 364 -7.11 -28.18 -0.69
N PRO A 365 -6.77 -26.88 -0.77
CA PRO A 365 -7.74 -25.79 -0.89
C PRO A 365 -8.27 -25.66 -2.33
N ASN A 366 -8.84 -26.74 -2.87
CA ASN A 366 -9.42 -26.81 -4.22
C ASN A 366 -10.68 -27.71 -4.26
N GLY A 367 -11.36 -27.74 -5.40
CA GLY A 367 -12.55 -28.60 -5.59
C GLY A 367 -13.74 -28.18 -4.73
N ASP A 368 -14.20 -29.08 -3.86
CA ASP A 368 -15.37 -28.90 -2.98
C ASP A 368 -15.06 -28.11 -1.68
N ALA A 369 -13.84 -27.56 -1.56
CA ALA A 369 -13.43 -26.80 -0.39
C ALA A 369 -14.27 -25.52 -0.18
N GLU A 370 -14.39 -25.10 1.09
CA GLU A 370 -15.18 -23.91 1.48
C GLU A 370 -14.64 -22.65 0.82
N VAL A 371 -15.44 -22.00 -0.04
CA VAL A 371 -15.12 -20.71 -0.66
C VAL A 371 -15.81 -19.60 0.12
N ARG A 372 -15.03 -18.67 0.68
CA ARG A 372 -15.60 -17.49 1.35
C ARG A 372 -15.82 -16.36 0.37
N THR A 373 -17.09 -16.02 0.11
CA THR A 373 -17.46 -14.91 -0.79
C THR A 373 -18.21 -13.80 -0.05
N SER A 374 -17.76 -12.55 -0.16
CA SER A 374 -18.42 -11.34 0.35
C SER A 374 -19.21 -10.58 -0.71
N GLY A 375 -18.97 -10.85 -2.00
CA GLY A 375 -19.60 -10.17 -3.12
C GLY A 375 -18.93 -8.84 -3.50
N CYS A 376 -17.77 -8.48 -2.92
CA CYS A 376 -17.19 -7.14 -3.05
C CYS A 376 -16.81 -6.76 -4.50
N TRP A 377 -16.36 -7.73 -5.30
CA TRP A 377 -16.05 -7.50 -6.72
C TRP A 377 -17.31 -7.28 -7.55
N SER A 378 -18.39 -8.00 -7.24
CA SER A 378 -19.69 -7.81 -7.88
C SER A 378 -20.28 -6.44 -7.52
N LEU A 379 -20.19 -6.05 -6.24
CA LEU A 379 -20.57 -4.71 -5.78
C LEU A 379 -19.82 -3.62 -6.55
N TRP A 380 -18.49 -3.70 -6.63
CA TRP A 380 -17.71 -2.69 -7.36
C TRP A 380 -18.08 -2.67 -8.85
N LYS A 381 -18.24 -3.83 -9.50
CA LYS A 381 -18.71 -3.91 -10.90
C LYS A 381 -20.07 -3.25 -11.10
N ASN A 382 -20.99 -3.38 -10.15
CA ASN A 382 -22.32 -2.76 -10.25
C ASN A 382 -22.27 -1.24 -10.06
N ILE A 383 -21.41 -0.75 -9.17
CA ILE A 383 -21.16 0.69 -9.02
C ILE A 383 -20.46 1.25 -10.28
N ALA A 384 -19.39 0.60 -10.75
CA ALA A 384 -18.59 1.03 -11.90
C ALA A 384 -19.40 1.17 -13.20
N LYS A 385 -20.47 0.38 -13.39
CA LYS A 385 -21.37 0.51 -14.54
C LYS A 385 -22.14 1.83 -14.59
N GLN A 386 -22.28 2.55 -13.47
CA GLN A 386 -23.10 3.76 -13.39
C GLN A 386 -22.33 5.02 -13.81
N ASP A 387 -21.00 5.05 -13.65
CA ASP A 387 -20.15 6.18 -14.07
C ASP A 387 -18.68 5.73 -14.26
N PRO A 388 -17.99 6.14 -15.33
CA PRO A 388 -16.61 5.74 -15.59
C PRO A 388 -15.60 6.24 -14.53
N SER A 389 -15.92 7.29 -13.77
CA SER A 389 -15.05 7.74 -12.66
C SER A 389 -15.06 6.81 -11.44
N PHE A 390 -15.91 5.79 -11.44
CA PHE A 390 -16.00 4.79 -10.38
C PHE A 390 -15.05 3.59 -10.57
N GLY A 391 -14.14 3.66 -11.56
CA GLY A 391 -13.05 2.71 -11.75
C GLY A 391 -13.38 1.53 -12.65
N HIS A 392 -12.39 0.66 -12.86
CA HIS A 392 -12.43 -0.50 -13.74
C HIS A 392 -12.03 -1.78 -12.98
N PRO A 393 -12.94 -2.37 -12.17
CA PRO A 393 -12.63 -3.56 -11.35
C PRO A 393 -12.06 -4.73 -12.15
N GLU A 394 -12.42 -4.88 -13.42
CA GLU A 394 -11.95 -5.95 -14.31
C GLU A 394 -10.43 -5.96 -14.49
N LYS A 395 -9.73 -4.83 -14.32
CA LYS A 395 -8.26 -4.76 -14.34
C LYS A 395 -7.62 -5.58 -13.23
N PHE A 396 -8.32 -5.77 -12.11
CA PHE A 396 -7.77 -6.36 -10.89
C PHE A 396 -8.31 -7.77 -10.61
N CYS A 397 -9.55 -8.08 -11.02
CA CYS A 397 -10.23 -9.31 -10.61
C CYS A 397 -10.55 -10.32 -11.74
N SER A 398 -10.06 -10.10 -12.96
CA SER A 398 -10.41 -10.96 -14.11
C SER A 398 -9.50 -12.17 -14.30
N ASP A 399 -8.27 -12.15 -13.78
CA ASP A 399 -7.28 -13.21 -13.99
C ASP A 399 -6.70 -13.67 -12.65
N VAL A 400 -7.33 -14.70 -12.06
CA VAL A 400 -6.88 -15.30 -10.80
C VAL A 400 -5.54 -16.00 -10.93
N ALA A 401 -5.15 -16.45 -12.12
CA ALA A 401 -3.84 -17.08 -12.32
C ALA A 401 -2.68 -16.09 -12.09
N LYS A 402 -2.94 -14.80 -12.27
CA LYS A 402 -1.96 -13.71 -12.06
C LYS A 402 -2.12 -12.95 -10.76
N THR A 403 -3.17 -13.22 -10.00
CA THR A 403 -3.54 -12.46 -8.79
C THR A 403 -3.59 -13.30 -7.52
N ASN A 404 -3.17 -14.57 -7.61
CA ASN A 404 -3.13 -15.50 -6.50
C ASN A 404 -1.71 -15.71 -5.96
N TRP A 405 -1.66 -16.11 -4.70
CA TRP A 405 -0.62 -16.98 -4.14
C TRP A 405 -1.26 -17.79 -3.00
N GLU A 406 -0.49 -18.74 -2.46
CA GLU A 406 -0.99 -19.63 -1.42
C GLU A 406 -0.15 -19.54 -0.16
N SER A 407 -0.85 -19.51 0.98
CA SER A 407 -0.24 -19.57 2.30
C SER A 407 -0.64 -20.85 3.02
N ALA A 408 0.07 -21.19 4.09
CA ALA A 408 -0.32 -22.20 5.04
C ALA A 408 0.08 -21.77 6.44
N THR A 409 -0.77 -22.07 7.43
CA THR A 409 -0.40 -21.95 8.84
C THR A 409 -0.07 -23.33 9.38
N ILE A 410 1.21 -23.54 9.67
CA ILE A 410 1.74 -24.79 10.24
C ILE A 410 1.87 -24.59 11.74
N THR A 411 1.19 -25.40 12.53
CA THR A 411 1.27 -25.40 13.99
C THR A 411 2.05 -26.63 14.44
N THR A 412 3.16 -26.45 15.16
CA THR A 412 3.91 -27.57 15.73
C THR A 412 3.11 -28.24 16.86
N LEU A 413 3.17 -29.57 16.95
CA LEU A 413 2.48 -30.39 17.94
C LEU A 413 3.42 -30.92 19.03
N ASP A 414 4.72 -30.92 18.77
CA ASP A 414 5.77 -31.29 19.71
C ASP A 414 7.08 -30.52 19.42
N ASP A 415 8.14 -30.89 20.14
CA ASP A 415 9.44 -30.22 20.08
C ASP A 415 10.37 -30.70 18.95
N LYS A 416 9.98 -31.69 18.14
CA LYS A 416 10.90 -32.33 17.18
C LYS A 416 11.31 -31.41 16.03
N ILE A 417 10.43 -30.50 15.61
CA ILE A 417 10.68 -29.55 14.51
C ILE A 417 11.48 -28.32 14.99
N ILE A 418 11.34 -27.95 16.27
CA ILE A 418 11.91 -26.72 16.85
C ILE A 418 13.44 -26.58 16.68
N PRO A 419 14.26 -27.64 16.81
CA PRO A 419 15.70 -27.56 16.57
C PRO A 419 16.06 -27.08 15.16
N TYR A 420 15.30 -27.50 14.13
CA TYR A 420 15.55 -27.10 12.74
C TYR A 420 15.25 -25.62 12.50
N ILE A 421 14.14 -25.13 13.05
CA ILE A 421 13.78 -23.71 13.07
C ILE A 421 14.87 -22.89 13.79
N THR A 422 15.21 -23.29 15.01
CA THR A 422 16.18 -22.58 15.87
C THR A 422 17.56 -22.53 15.24
N LYS A 423 17.97 -23.58 14.52
CA LYS A 423 19.23 -23.62 13.77
C LYS A 423 19.30 -22.55 12.70
N ILE A 424 18.18 -22.15 12.09
CA ILE A 424 18.14 -21.11 11.05
C ILE A 424 17.99 -19.72 11.68
N CYS A 425 16.92 -19.50 12.46
CA CYS A 425 16.61 -18.17 13.01
C CYS A 425 17.48 -17.77 14.21
N LYS A 426 18.23 -18.71 14.79
CA LYS A 426 19.14 -18.53 15.95
C LYS A 426 18.45 -18.09 17.24
N ARG A 427 17.12 -18.21 17.32
CA ARG A 427 16.30 -17.84 18.48
C ARG A 427 15.31 -18.95 18.81
N ASP A 428 15.00 -19.12 20.09
CA ASP A 428 13.96 -20.05 20.51
C ASP A 428 12.57 -19.42 20.23
N PRO A 429 11.72 -20.08 19.41
CA PRO A 429 10.41 -19.56 19.04
C PRO A 429 9.44 -19.37 20.21
N ARG A 430 9.65 -20.05 21.34
CA ARG A 430 8.73 -20.06 22.49
C ARG A 430 8.97 -18.94 23.51
N THR A 431 9.99 -18.11 23.28
CA THR A 431 10.37 -17.03 24.22
C THR A 431 9.37 -15.87 24.28
N GLY A 432 8.44 -15.82 23.32
CA GLY A 432 7.51 -14.72 23.13
C GLY A 432 8.13 -13.41 22.65
N LYS A 433 9.38 -13.46 22.19
CA LYS A 433 10.11 -12.36 21.56
C LYS A 433 10.21 -12.57 20.05
N VAL A 434 10.85 -11.64 19.36
CA VAL A 434 11.18 -11.77 17.93
C VAL A 434 11.86 -13.12 17.68
N VAL A 435 11.38 -13.87 16.69
CA VAL A 435 11.92 -15.19 16.31
C VAL A 435 12.70 -15.09 14.99
N THR A 436 12.02 -15.15 13.85
CA THR A 436 12.67 -15.01 12.53
C THR A 436 12.95 -13.56 12.18
N GLY A 437 12.21 -12.61 12.77
CA GLY A 437 12.35 -11.18 12.49
C GLY A 437 11.77 -10.73 11.16
N GLY A 438 10.80 -11.48 10.63
CA GLY A 438 10.30 -11.39 9.25
C GLY A 438 10.51 -12.71 8.51
N ILE A 439 10.18 -12.74 7.22
CA ILE A 439 10.22 -13.97 6.42
C ILE A 439 11.66 -14.45 6.14
N VAL A 440 11.87 -15.75 6.23
CA VAL A 440 13.05 -16.44 5.71
C VAL A 440 12.68 -16.97 4.32
N SER A 441 13.42 -16.57 3.29
CA SER A 441 13.17 -16.99 1.91
C SER A 441 14.05 -18.17 1.50
N CYS A 442 13.44 -19.26 1.07
CA CYS A 442 14.14 -20.41 0.50
C CYS A 442 14.46 -20.07 -0.97
N GLN A 443 15.62 -19.44 -1.20
CA GLN A 443 15.98 -18.81 -2.47
C GLN A 443 16.00 -19.81 -3.64
N ASP A 444 16.38 -21.06 -3.40
CA ASP A 444 16.45 -22.12 -4.40
C ASP A 444 15.21 -23.03 -4.44
N SER A 445 14.13 -22.65 -3.76
CA SER A 445 12.86 -23.38 -3.81
C SER A 445 12.07 -23.03 -5.07
N LYS A 446 11.48 -24.04 -5.72
CA LYS A 446 10.67 -23.86 -6.93
C LYS A 446 9.37 -23.10 -6.69
N TRP A 447 8.77 -23.22 -5.51
CA TRP A 447 7.60 -22.43 -5.12
C TRP A 447 7.95 -20.97 -4.78
N LEU A 448 9.25 -20.64 -4.72
CA LEU A 448 9.74 -19.43 -4.07
C LEU A 448 9.11 -19.27 -2.68
N LEU A 449 9.28 -20.33 -1.89
CA LEU A 449 8.71 -20.50 -0.56
C LEU A 449 9.39 -19.56 0.43
N SER A 450 8.58 -18.93 1.27
CA SER A 450 9.01 -18.13 2.40
C SER A 450 8.22 -18.49 3.64
N TRP A 451 8.86 -18.39 4.80
CA TRP A 451 8.22 -18.70 6.08
C TRP A 451 8.63 -17.74 7.18
N THR A 452 7.76 -17.49 8.15
CA THR A 452 8.04 -16.59 9.27
C THR A 452 7.42 -17.12 10.55
N ILE A 453 8.06 -16.77 11.67
CA ILE A 453 7.54 -16.96 13.01
C ILE A 453 7.58 -15.59 13.68
N ASN A 454 6.39 -15.05 13.93
CA ASN A 454 6.22 -13.83 14.73
C ASN A 454 6.33 -14.16 16.23
N ARG A 455 6.22 -13.15 17.10
CA ARG A 455 6.30 -13.32 18.55
C ARG A 455 5.20 -14.27 19.05
N GLN A 456 5.56 -15.41 19.63
CA GLN A 456 4.58 -16.40 20.10
C GLN A 456 4.00 -16.05 21.51
N GLY A 457 2.80 -16.48 21.90
CA GLY A 457 1.70 -16.93 21.06
C GLY A 457 1.13 -15.77 20.25
N GLN A 458 0.90 -16.04 18.96
CA GLN A 458 0.37 -15.07 18.00
C GLN A 458 -1.15 -14.87 18.17
N PHE A 459 -1.81 -15.82 18.84
CA PHE A 459 -3.18 -15.74 19.31
C PHE A 459 -3.18 -15.75 20.83
N LYS A 460 -4.01 -14.95 21.48
CA LYS A 460 -4.10 -14.88 22.95
C LYS A 460 -4.37 -16.23 23.61
N GLU A 461 -5.23 -17.03 23.00
CA GLU A 461 -5.61 -18.37 23.49
C GLU A 461 -4.76 -19.49 22.85
N GLN A 462 -3.63 -19.14 22.22
CA GLN A 462 -2.69 -20.13 21.70
C GLN A 462 -2.09 -20.96 22.85
N ASP A 463 -2.06 -22.27 22.68
CA ASP A 463 -1.30 -23.17 23.55
C ASP A 463 0.18 -22.74 23.59
N PRO A 464 0.75 -22.39 24.77
CA PRO A 464 2.12 -21.89 24.89
C PRO A 464 3.20 -22.87 24.40
N GLU A 465 2.91 -24.18 24.36
CA GLU A 465 3.83 -25.20 23.87
C GLU A 465 3.84 -25.29 22.34
N LYS A 466 2.80 -24.76 21.67
CA LYS A 466 2.67 -24.79 20.21
C LYS A 466 3.29 -23.55 19.58
N VAL A 467 3.91 -23.73 18.42
CA VAL A 467 4.45 -22.64 17.60
C VAL A 467 3.68 -22.57 16.29
N CYS A 468 3.12 -21.40 16.00
CA CYS A 468 2.46 -21.11 14.74
C CYS A 468 3.48 -20.51 13.76
N VAL A 469 3.75 -21.26 12.69
CA VAL A 469 4.58 -20.86 11.56
C VAL A 469 3.68 -20.48 10.41
N TRP A 470 3.95 -19.33 9.81
CA TRP A 470 3.28 -18.92 8.58
C TRP A 470 4.21 -19.18 7.40
N VAL A 471 3.73 -19.95 6.41
CA VAL A 471 4.44 -20.32 5.19
C VAL A 471 3.66 -19.81 3.99
N TYR A 472 4.36 -19.41 2.93
CA TYR A 472 3.72 -19.13 1.65
C TYR A 472 4.65 -19.39 0.47
N GLY A 473 4.06 -19.61 -0.70
CA GLY A 473 4.78 -19.69 -1.97
C GLY A 473 4.20 -18.70 -2.97
N LEU A 474 5.08 -17.97 -3.67
CA LEU A 474 4.67 -17.07 -4.75
C LEU A 474 4.23 -17.86 -6.00
N PHE A 475 4.95 -18.94 -6.31
CA PHE A 475 4.68 -19.76 -7.49
C PHE A 475 3.81 -20.97 -7.14
N THR A 476 2.50 -20.84 -7.31
CA THR A 476 1.52 -21.86 -6.89
C THR A 476 1.31 -22.97 -7.90
N ASP A 477 1.72 -22.79 -9.16
CA ASP A 477 1.41 -23.65 -10.29
C ASP A 477 2.59 -24.52 -10.76
N VAL A 478 3.73 -24.46 -10.07
CA VAL A 478 4.93 -25.24 -10.40
C VAL A 478 5.19 -26.37 -9.40
N PRO A 479 5.69 -27.56 -9.83
CA PRO A 479 6.03 -28.63 -8.91
C PRO A 479 7.14 -28.25 -7.92
N GLY A 480 7.00 -28.66 -6.67
CA GLY A 480 8.00 -28.48 -5.61
C GLY A 480 9.30 -29.29 -5.81
N ASP A 481 10.23 -29.10 -4.88
CA ASP A 481 11.55 -29.73 -4.87
C ASP A 481 11.56 -31.09 -4.17
N TYR A 482 10.72 -31.29 -3.16
CA TYR A 482 10.48 -32.58 -2.53
C TYR A 482 9.14 -33.15 -3.01
N ILE A 483 8.06 -32.38 -2.85
CA ILE A 483 6.73 -32.72 -3.34
C ILE A 483 6.61 -32.39 -4.82
N LYS A 484 6.37 -33.40 -5.65
CA LYS A 484 6.31 -33.27 -7.12
C LYS A 484 4.95 -32.80 -7.62
N LYS A 485 4.31 -31.88 -6.90
CA LYS A 485 3.02 -31.28 -7.22
C LYS A 485 3.07 -29.76 -7.14
N PRO A 486 2.25 -29.04 -7.92
CA PRO A 486 1.97 -27.63 -7.68
C PRO A 486 1.49 -27.38 -6.24
N MET A 487 1.89 -26.26 -5.64
CA MET A 487 1.50 -25.92 -4.26
C MET A 487 -0.03 -25.93 -4.09
N LYS A 488 -0.77 -25.37 -5.07
CA LYS A 488 -2.25 -25.32 -5.08
C LYS A 488 -2.97 -26.66 -5.08
N ASP A 489 -2.24 -27.73 -5.38
CA ASP A 489 -2.74 -29.10 -5.40
C ASP A 489 -2.25 -29.91 -4.18
N CYS A 490 -1.59 -29.25 -3.22
CA CYS A 490 -1.03 -29.86 -2.02
C CYS A 490 -1.96 -29.73 -0.81
N THR A 491 -1.98 -30.78 0.01
CA THR A 491 -2.59 -30.79 1.34
C THR A 491 -1.71 -30.08 2.36
N GLY A 492 -2.23 -29.84 3.57
CA GLY A 492 -1.44 -29.31 4.68
C GLY A 492 -0.21 -30.14 5.01
N LYS A 493 -0.34 -31.47 5.01
CA LYS A 493 0.78 -32.40 5.20
C LYS A 493 1.85 -32.19 4.13
N GLU A 494 1.49 -32.20 2.85
CA GLU A 494 2.46 -32.08 1.76
C GLU A 494 3.16 -30.72 1.73
N ILE A 495 2.45 -29.62 2.02
CA ILE A 495 3.10 -28.30 2.19
C ILE A 495 4.09 -28.33 3.35
N THR A 496 3.74 -29.02 4.45
CA THR A 496 4.65 -29.20 5.59
C THR A 496 5.88 -30.01 5.19
N GLU A 497 5.73 -31.08 4.42
CA GLU A 497 6.83 -31.90 3.93
C GLU A 497 7.83 -31.11 3.07
N GLU A 498 7.32 -30.31 2.11
CA GLU A 498 8.15 -29.42 1.28
C GLU A 498 8.90 -28.40 2.15
N TRP A 499 8.22 -27.79 3.12
CA TRP A 499 8.84 -26.85 4.04
C TRP A 499 9.94 -27.51 4.89
N LEU A 500 9.67 -28.68 5.49
CA LEU A 500 10.66 -29.44 6.29
C LEU A 500 11.89 -29.83 5.45
N TYR A 501 11.70 -30.21 4.18
CA TYR A 501 12.80 -30.44 3.24
C TYR A 501 13.71 -29.20 3.12
N HIS A 502 13.11 -28.02 2.93
CA HIS A 502 13.84 -26.75 2.84
C HIS A 502 14.44 -26.29 4.17
N LEU A 503 13.98 -26.78 5.33
CA LEU A 503 14.64 -26.59 6.64
C LEU A 503 15.88 -27.48 6.82
N GLY A 504 16.06 -28.52 6.00
CA GLY A 504 17.17 -29.47 6.13
C GLY A 504 16.90 -30.63 7.08
N VAL A 505 15.64 -31.01 7.26
CA VAL A 505 15.24 -32.28 7.91
C VAL A 505 15.73 -33.46 7.04
N PRO A 506 16.25 -34.56 7.64
CA PRO A 506 16.56 -35.79 6.91
C PRO A 506 15.33 -36.34 6.17
N GLU A 507 15.49 -36.78 4.92
CA GLU A 507 14.34 -37.12 4.07
C GLU A 507 13.51 -38.28 4.61
N GLU A 508 14.14 -39.19 5.34
CA GLU A 508 13.52 -40.32 6.04
C GLU A 508 12.65 -39.91 7.24
N GLU A 509 12.81 -38.71 7.78
CA GLU A 509 12.04 -38.19 8.92
C GLU A 509 10.90 -37.25 8.49
N ILE A 510 10.92 -36.73 7.26
CA ILE A 510 10.02 -35.66 6.80
C ILE A 510 8.54 -36.07 6.91
N GLU A 511 8.17 -37.23 6.36
CA GLU A 511 6.78 -37.69 6.36
C GLU A 511 6.28 -37.93 7.80
N GLU A 512 7.10 -38.55 8.67
CA GLU A 512 6.74 -38.83 10.06
C GLU A 512 6.51 -37.52 10.84
N LEU A 513 7.38 -36.52 10.66
CA LEU A 513 7.25 -35.22 11.30
C LEU A 513 6.05 -34.44 10.78
N ALA A 514 5.80 -34.44 9.47
CA ALA A 514 4.64 -33.77 8.89
C ALA A 514 3.31 -34.39 9.33
N GLU A 515 3.25 -35.72 9.48
CA GLU A 515 2.06 -36.46 9.90
C GLU A 515 1.77 -36.30 11.41
N HIS A 516 2.80 -36.35 12.26
CA HIS A 516 2.60 -36.51 13.71
C HIS A 516 3.08 -35.34 14.56
N SER A 517 3.91 -34.45 14.01
CA SER A 517 4.56 -33.36 14.76
C SER A 517 4.09 -31.97 14.33
N ALA A 518 3.21 -31.89 13.34
CA ALA A 518 2.61 -30.64 12.85
C ALA A 518 1.17 -30.84 12.37
N VAL A 519 0.39 -29.76 12.43
CA VAL A 519 -0.89 -29.64 11.73
C VAL A 519 -0.85 -28.37 10.88
N SER A 520 -1.30 -28.46 9.64
CA SER A 520 -1.20 -27.38 8.67
C SER A 520 -2.55 -27.09 8.03
N VAL A 521 -2.87 -25.79 7.92
CA VAL A 521 -4.06 -25.30 7.25
C VAL A 521 -3.65 -24.50 6.01
N PRO A 522 -3.68 -25.10 4.81
CA PRO A 522 -3.49 -24.40 3.54
C PRO A 522 -4.60 -23.39 3.30
N THR A 523 -4.24 -22.25 2.72
CA THR A 523 -5.16 -21.16 2.41
C THR A 523 -4.81 -20.55 1.05
N MET A 524 -5.62 -20.88 0.05
CA MET A 524 -5.56 -20.31 -1.29
C MET A 524 -6.34 -19.00 -1.34
N MET A 525 -5.72 -17.95 -1.85
CA MET A 525 -6.36 -16.65 -1.99
C MET A 525 -6.29 -16.20 -3.46
N PRO A 526 -7.40 -16.18 -4.21
CA PRO A 526 -7.38 -15.96 -5.65
C PRO A 526 -7.07 -14.51 -6.07
N TYR A 527 -7.21 -13.54 -5.16
CA TYR A 527 -7.06 -12.11 -5.46
C TYR A 527 -6.03 -11.41 -4.56
N ILE A 528 -5.19 -12.17 -3.87
CA ILE A 528 -4.29 -11.63 -2.84
C ILE A 528 -3.24 -10.65 -3.38
N THR A 529 -2.91 -10.71 -4.68
CA THR A 529 -2.05 -9.73 -5.37
C THR A 529 -2.80 -8.86 -6.40
N ALA A 530 -4.14 -8.89 -6.39
CA ALA A 530 -4.98 -8.18 -7.37
C ALA A 530 -4.67 -6.68 -7.48
N PHE A 531 -4.32 -6.01 -6.38
CA PHE A 531 -4.00 -4.59 -6.36
C PHE A 531 -2.66 -4.26 -7.07
N PHE A 532 -1.79 -5.24 -7.32
CA PHE A 532 -0.53 -5.06 -8.04
C PHE A 532 -0.67 -5.24 -9.54
N MET A 533 -1.85 -5.56 -10.06
CA MET A 533 -2.03 -5.71 -11.49
C MET A 533 -1.72 -4.40 -12.25
N PRO A 534 -1.12 -4.48 -13.45
CA PRO A 534 -0.88 -3.32 -14.28
C PRO A 534 -2.15 -2.48 -14.46
N ARG A 535 -2.01 -1.17 -14.26
CA ARG A 535 -3.11 -0.22 -14.25
C ARG A 535 -2.72 1.11 -14.88
N ALA A 536 -3.73 1.89 -15.24
CA ALA A 536 -3.63 3.26 -15.68
C ALA A 536 -4.39 4.21 -14.74
N LYS A 537 -4.25 5.52 -14.98
CA LYS A 537 -5.07 6.53 -14.30
C LYS A 537 -6.56 6.30 -14.60
N GLY A 538 -7.39 6.28 -13.55
CA GLY A 538 -8.82 6.07 -13.65
C GLY A 538 -9.27 4.63 -13.46
N ASP A 539 -8.37 3.64 -13.47
CA ASP A 539 -8.73 2.25 -13.15
C ASP A 539 -9.13 2.07 -11.69
N ARG A 540 -8.51 2.85 -10.80
CA ARG A 540 -8.97 3.05 -9.43
C ARG A 540 -9.74 4.37 -9.34
N PRO A 541 -10.93 4.41 -8.71
CA PRO A 541 -11.63 5.65 -8.45
C PRO A 541 -10.88 6.48 -7.41
N ASP A 542 -10.96 7.81 -7.50
CA ASP A 542 -10.56 8.69 -6.40
C ASP A 542 -11.33 8.34 -5.12
N VAL A 543 -10.69 8.50 -3.95
CA VAL A 543 -11.35 8.33 -2.63
C VAL A 543 -12.72 9.03 -2.58
N ILE A 544 -12.79 10.28 -3.06
CA ILE A 544 -14.05 10.98 -3.33
C ILE A 544 -14.03 11.32 -4.81
N PRO A 545 -14.78 10.60 -5.66
CA PRO A 545 -14.86 10.91 -7.09
C PRO A 545 -15.44 12.31 -7.32
N ASP A 546 -14.98 12.98 -8.38
CA ASP A 546 -15.44 14.32 -8.72
C ASP A 546 -16.97 14.38 -8.83
N GLY A 547 -17.57 15.34 -8.13
CA GLY A 547 -19.02 15.57 -8.13
C GLY A 547 -19.81 14.79 -7.08
N CYS A 548 -19.20 13.80 -6.40
CA CYS A 548 -19.84 13.07 -5.30
C CYS A 548 -20.15 13.99 -4.12
N LYS A 549 -21.34 13.81 -3.51
CA LYS A 549 -21.80 14.59 -2.35
C LYS A 549 -21.83 13.81 -1.05
N ASN A 550 -22.15 12.53 -1.12
CA ASN A 550 -22.37 11.67 0.04
C ASN A 550 -21.77 10.28 -0.15
N PHE A 551 -20.75 10.13 -1.00
CA PHE A 551 -20.17 8.82 -1.32
C PHE A 551 -18.65 8.88 -1.41
N ALA A 552 -17.97 7.87 -0.86
CA ALA A 552 -16.53 7.68 -0.96
C ALA A 552 -16.13 6.20 -1.11
N PHE A 553 -15.03 5.98 -1.83
CA PHE A 553 -14.33 4.70 -1.92
C PHE A 553 -13.20 4.60 -0.90
N LEU A 554 -13.03 3.43 -0.31
CA LEU A 554 -12.06 3.14 0.74
C LEU A 554 -11.12 2.00 0.34
N GLY A 555 -9.95 1.96 0.97
CA GLY A 555 -9.03 0.83 0.91
C GLY A 555 -8.15 0.81 -0.33
N GLN A 556 -7.59 -0.36 -0.62
CA GLN A 556 -6.43 -0.50 -1.51
C GLN A 556 -6.74 -0.24 -2.98
N PHE A 557 -8.02 -0.25 -3.35
CA PHE A 557 -8.45 -0.04 -4.72
C PHE A 557 -9.04 1.36 -4.94
N ALA A 558 -9.01 2.25 -3.94
CA ALA A 558 -9.20 3.68 -4.14
C ALA A 558 -7.87 4.36 -4.54
N GLU A 559 -7.95 5.53 -5.17
CA GLU A 559 -6.78 6.31 -5.61
C GLU A 559 -6.56 7.51 -4.68
N THR A 560 -5.36 7.55 -4.09
CA THR A 560 -4.79 8.72 -3.41
C THR A 560 -3.31 8.89 -3.81
N PRO A 561 -2.77 10.12 -3.87
CA PRO A 561 -1.41 10.37 -4.32
C PRO A 561 -0.31 9.74 -3.45
N ARG A 562 0.78 9.32 -4.09
CA ARG A 562 2.09 8.93 -3.52
C ARG A 562 2.13 7.70 -2.59
N ASP A 563 1.05 7.33 -1.93
CA ASP A 563 1.08 6.25 -0.96
C ASP A 563 1.04 4.86 -1.64
N THR A 564 1.37 3.83 -0.87
CA THR A 564 1.47 2.45 -1.36
C THR A 564 0.35 1.57 -0.81
N ILE A 565 -0.39 0.96 -1.73
CA ILE A 565 -1.34 -0.13 -1.48
C ILE A 565 -0.68 -1.34 -0.80
N PHE A 566 -1.49 -2.35 -0.43
CA PHE A 566 -1.07 -3.52 0.35
C PHE A 566 -0.45 -3.20 1.73
N THR A 567 -0.70 -2.00 2.23
CA THR A 567 -0.33 -1.55 3.57
C THR A 567 -1.57 -1.23 4.40
N THR A 568 -1.48 -1.41 5.71
CA THR A 568 -2.54 -0.96 6.63
C THR A 568 -2.70 0.57 6.61
N GLU A 569 -1.60 1.32 6.41
CA GLU A 569 -1.60 2.78 6.24
C GLU A 569 -2.55 3.25 5.15
N TYR A 570 -2.51 2.64 3.95
CA TYR A 570 -3.35 3.08 2.83
C TYR A 570 -4.85 2.94 3.13
N SER A 571 -5.23 1.89 3.86
CA SER A 571 -6.61 1.70 4.31
C SER A 571 -7.05 2.78 5.31
N VAL A 572 -6.17 3.18 6.24
CA VAL A 572 -6.47 4.25 7.20
C VAL A 572 -6.43 5.64 6.54
N ARG A 573 -5.51 5.88 5.61
CA ARG A 573 -5.41 7.12 4.84
C ARG A 573 -6.67 7.38 4.03
N THR A 574 -7.09 6.41 3.22
CA THR A 574 -8.30 6.55 2.39
C THR A 574 -9.55 6.78 3.25
N ALA A 575 -9.63 6.13 4.42
CA ALA A 575 -10.67 6.38 5.42
C ALA A 575 -10.64 7.81 5.97
N MET A 576 -9.47 8.31 6.38
CA MET A 576 -9.30 9.67 6.89
C MET A 576 -9.66 10.72 5.83
N GLU A 577 -9.15 10.57 4.61
CA GLU A 577 -9.44 11.46 3.48
C GLU A 577 -10.93 11.50 3.14
N ALA A 578 -11.60 10.34 3.12
CA ALA A 578 -13.02 10.22 2.85
C ALA A 578 -13.87 10.96 3.90
N VAL A 579 -13.61 10.69 5.18
CA VAL A 579 -14.35 11.31 6.29
C VAL A 579 -14.12 12.82 6.31
N TYR A 580 -12.87 13.25 6.19
CA TYR A 580 -12.52 14.67 6.23
C TYR A 580 -13.14 15.43 5.06
N GLY A 581 -13.11 14.84 3.85
CA GLY A 581 -13.67 15.48 2.65
C GLY A 581 -15.20 15.57 2.68
N LEU A 582 -15.91 14.50 3.06
CA LEU A 582 -17.38 14.48 3.05
C LEU A 582 -18.01 15.25 4.23
N LEU A 583 -17.36 15.29 5.40
CA LEU A 583 -17.82 16.11 6.53
C LEU A 583 -17.27 17.54 6.50
N GLY A 584 -16.24 17.81 5.70
CA GLY A 584 -15.58 19.11 5.67
C GLY A 584 -14.77 19.40 6.94
N VAL A 585 -14.23 18.36 7.59
CA VAL A 585 -13.41 18.47 8.81
C VAL A 585 -12.28 19.49 8.57
N ASP A 586 -12.15 20.47 9.46
CA ASP A 586 -11.15 21.53 9.34
C ASP A 586 -9.87 21.20 10.13
N ARG A 587 -9.16 20.19 9.62
CA ARG A 587 -7.85 19.75 10.10
C ARG A 587 -7.08 19.14 8.94
N GLY A 588 -5.76 19.31 8.93
CA GLY A 588 -4.92 18.74 7.88
C GLY A 588 -4.87 17.21 7.93
N VAL A 589 -4.92 16.57 6.76
CA VAL A 589 -4.55 15.14 6.63
C VAL A 589 -3.03 15.07 6.54
N PRO A 590 -2.34 14.20 7.29
CA PRO A 590 -0.89 14.08 7.17
C PRO A 590 -0.54 13.60 5.75
N GLU A 591 0.36 14.30 5.07
CA GLU A 591 0.84 13.83 3.77
C GLU A 591 1.58 12.49 3.91
N VAL A 592 1.73 11.79 2.78
CA VAL A 592 2.68 10.68 2.71
C VAL A 592 4.07 11.20 3.09
N TRP A 593 4.80 10.45 3.93
CA TRP A 593 6.11 10.88 4.39
C TRP A 593 7.02 11.35 3.24
N GLY A 594 7.65 12.51 3.45
CA GLY A 594 8.33 13.27 2.42
C GLY A 594 9.72 12.77 2.04
N SER A 595 10.13 11.55 2.42
CA SER A 595 11.52 11.07 2.22
C SER A 595 12.01 11.10 0.78
N VAL A 596 11.11 10.96 -0.19
CA VAL A 596 11.45 11.07 -1.63
C VAL A 596 11.97 12.46 -2.02
N TYR A 597 11.69 13.48 -1.21
CA TYR A 597 12.14 14.86 -1.41
C TYR A 597 13.24 15.28 -0.42
N ASP A 598 13.57 14.44 0.57
CA ASP A 598 14.65 14.71 1.51
C ASP A 598 16.00 14.34 0.90
N VAL A 599 16.85 15.34 0.69
CA VAL A 599 18.17 15.14 0.09
C VAL A 599 19.02 14.14 0.91
N ARG A 600 18.86 14.09 2.23
CA ARG A 600 19.62 13.18 3.10
C ARG A 600 19.24 11.73 2.80
N ASP A 601 17.94 11.44 2.75
CA ASP A 601 17.43 10.10 2.44
C ASP A 601 17.85 9.66 1.04
N LEU A 602 17.81 10.57 0.05
CA LEU A 602 18.24 10.28 -1.32
C LEU A 602 19.73 9.95 -1.41
N LEU A 603 20.59 10.70 -0.71
CA LEU A 603 22.04 10.44 -0.68
C LEU A 603 22.34 9.11 0.02
N ASP A 604 21.80 8.91 1.22
CA ASP A 604 21.94 7.67 1.98
C ASP A 604 21.52 6.45 1.17
N SER A 605 20.36 6.54 0.52
CA SER A 605 19.79 5.43 -0.24
C SER A 605 20.63 5.09 -1.46
N SER A 606 21.22 6.10 -2.11
CA SER A 606 22.10 5.86 -3.25
C SER A 606 23.38 5.09 -2.88
N VAL A 607 23.93 5.32 -1.67
CA VAL A 607 25.09 4.57 -1.16
C VAL A 607 24.68 3.17 -0.69
N LYS A 608 23.54 3.05 -0.01
CA LYS A 608 23.00 1.77 0.47
C LYS A 608 22.66 0.83 -0.70
N LEU A 609 22.00 1.33 -1.75
CA LEU A 609 21.68 0.57 -2.97
C LEU A 609 22.95 0.00 -3.65
N MET A 610 24.08 0.67 -3.44
CA MET A 610 25.39 0.33 -3.98
C MET A 610 26.29 -0.46 -3.00
N ASP A 611 25.72 -1.05 -1.96
CA ASP A 611 26.44 -1.81 -0.93
C ASP A 611 27.60 -1.01 -0.29
N GLY A 612 27.37 0.28 0.00
CA GLY A 612 28.33 1.17 0.65
C GLY A 612 29.35 1.81 -0.28
N LYS A 613 29.30 1.52 -1.58
CA LYS A 613 30.13 2.21 -2.58
C LYS A 613 29.54 3.59 -2.86
N SER A 614 30.43 4.55 -3.05
CA SER A 614 29.98 5.89 -3.43
C SER A 614 29.50 5.88 -4.89
N PRO A 615 28.38 6.53 -5.22
CA PRO A 615 27.96 6.76 -6.60
C PRO A 615 28.99 7.52 -7.44
N LEU A 616 29.91 8.26 -6.80
CA LEU A 616 31.01 8.94 -7.49
C LEU A 616 32.10 7.97 -7.98
N GLU A 617 32.15 6.74 -7.47
CA GLU A 617 33.07 5.69 -7.94
C GLU A 617 32.60 5.06 -9.26
N ILE A 618 31.30 5.18 -9.61
CA ILE A 618 30.72 4.65 -10.85
C ILE A 618 31.30 5.37 -12.06
N GLU A 619 31.81 4.69 -13.08
CA GLU A 619 32.09 5.35 -14.35
C GLU A 619 30.80 5.79 -15.04
N LEU A 620 30.56 7.10 -15.11
CA LEU A 620 29.43 7.65 -15.85
C LEU A 620 29.72 7.59 -17.36
N PRO A 621 28.71 7.31 -18.21
CA PRO A 621 28.93 7.20 -19.64
C PRO A 621 29.40 8.52 -20.28
N GLY A 622 30.43 8.43 -21.12
CA GLY A 622 30.90 9.53 -21.98
C GLY A 622 31.43 10.76 -21.22
N PRO A 623 31.13 11.99 -21.68
CA PRO A 623 31.71 13.20 -21.11
C PRO A 623 31.20 13.52 -19.69
N LEU A 624 30.15 12.85 -19.19
CA LEU A 624 29.59 13.07 -17.86
C LEU A 624 30.60 12.74 -16.75
N ASN A 625 31.48 11.76 -16.96
CA ASN A 625 32.50 11.40 -15.97
C ASN A 625 33.53 12.55 -15.76
N LEU A 626 33.77 13.36 -16.80
CA LEU A 626 34.69 14.50 -16.76
C LEU A 626 34.15 15.66 -15.91
N ILE A 627 32.84 15.71 -15.65
CA ILE A 627 32.17 16.78 -14.91
C ILE A 627 32.30 16.59 -13.38
N LYS A 628 32.62 15.38 -12.91
CA LYS A 628 32.78 15.08 -11.48
C LYS A 628 33.85 15.92 -10.80
N LYS A 629 35.05 16.01 -11.39
CA LYS A 629 36.17 16.78 -10.80
C LYS A 629 35.86 18.27 -10.67
N PRO A 630 35.31 18.96 -11.69
CA PRO A 630 34.81 20.32 -11.55
C PRO A 630 33.74 20.48 -10.45
N LEU A 631 32.75 19.58 -10.38
CA LEU A 631 31.70 19.63 -9.36
C LEU A 631 32.26 19.51 -7.93
N LEU A 632 33.20 18.58 -7.73
CA LEU A 632 33.88 18.41 -6.44
C LEU A 632 34.68 19.65 -6.01
N LYS A 633 35.25 20.39 -6.96
CA LYS A 633 35.92 21.67 -6.66
C LYS A 633 34.94 22.76 -6.24
N VAL A 634 33.72 22.77 -6.80
CA VAL A 634 32.69 23.77 -6.49
C VAL A 634 32.11 23.57 -5.10
N VAL A 635 31.90 22.32 -4.68
CA VAL A 635 31.34 22.02 -3.34
C VAL A 635 32.38 22.10 -2.23
N LYS A 636 33.68 22.13 -2.55
CA LYS A 636 34.76 22.14 -1.56
C LYS A 636 34.69 23.38 -0.64
N GLY A 637 34.79 23.15 0.66
CA GLY A 637 34.73 24.16 1.71
C GLY A 637 33.30 24.64 2.03
N THR A 638 32.27 23.90 1.59
CA THR A 638 30.87 24.25 1.82
C THR A 638 30.17 23.19 2.67
N ILE A 639 29.02 23.53 3.24
CA ILE A 639 28.16 22.56 3.96
C ILE A 639 27.72 21.38 3.08
N ILE A 640 27.72 21.55 1.75
CA ILE A 640 27.43 20.45 0.82
C ILE A 640 28.56 19.42 0.84
N GLU A 641 29.83 19.83 0.97
CA GLU A 641 30.93 18.88 1.15
C GLU A 641 30.76 18.05 2.42
N ASP A 642 30.40 18.69 3.53
CA ASP A 642 30.17 18.01 4.81
C ASP A 642 29.02 17.01 4.70
N LEU A 643 27.89 17.42 4.11
CA LEU A 643 26.74 16.56 3.86
C LEU A 643 27.10 15.35 2.99
N LEU A 644 27.83 15.56 1.89
CA LEU A 644 28.26 14.46 1.01
C LEU A 644 29.22 13.50 1.71
N LYS A 645 30.06 13.97 2.63
CA LYS A 645 30.94 13.12 3.45
C LYS A 645 30.17 12.34 4.49
N GLU A 646 29.25 12.99 5.22
CA GLU A 646 28.41 12.38 6.25
C GLU A 646 27.63 11.18 5.69
N HIS A 647 27.07 11.34 4.48
CA HIS A 647 26.30 10.30 3.80
C HIS A 647 27.15 9.37 2.93
N GLY A 648 28.49 9.40 3.03
CA GLY A 648 29.39 8.45 2.34
C GLY A 648 29.48 8.61 0.81
N ILE A 649 28.93 9.69 0.25
CA ILE A 649 29.01 10.02 -1.17
C ILE A 649 30.40 10.50 -1.53
N LEU A 650 31.00 11.36 -0.69
CA LEU A 650 32.36 11.86 -0.87
C LEU A 650 33.28 11.22 0.17
N LYS A 651 34.24 10.41 -0.27
CA LYS A 651 35.19 9.74 0.62
C LYS A 651 36.52 10.49 0.65
N ASP A 652 37.22 10.45 1.79
CA ASP A 652 38.45 11.25 2.03
C ASP A 652 39.56 11.02 0.98
N TYR A 653 39.65 9.82 0.42
CA TYR A 653 40.64 9.53 -0.62
C TYR A 653 40.32 10.15 -1.98
N MET A 654 39.08 10.58 -2.24
CA MET A 654 38.67 11.22 -3.50
C MET A 654 39.06 12.70 -3.58
N LEU A 655 39.45 13.28 -2.45
CA LEU A 655 39.89 14.67 -2.33
C LEU A 655 41.43 14.82 -2.39
N LYS A 656 42.15 13.69 -2.41
CA LYS A 656 43.59 13.61 -2.66
C LYS A 656 43.86 13.51 -4.16
#